data_AF-A0A496WSD8-F1
#
_entry.id   AF-A0A496WSD8-F1
#
_cell.length_a   1.000
_cell.length_b   1.000
_cell.length_c   1.000
_cell.angle_alpha   90.00
_cell.angle_beta   90.00
_cell.angle_gamma   90.00
#
_symmetry.space_group_name_H-M   'P 1'
#
loop_
_entity.id
_entity.type
_entity.pdbx_description
1 polymer ?
#
loop_
_entity_poly.entity_id
_entity_poly.type
_entity_poly.pdbx_seq_one_letter_code
_entity_poly.pdbx_strand_id
1 'polypeptide(L)'
;MEVGGEGLIAFYDKNLPNVFKKVARKLDKKAGVSMADIRNAEVELVRGKVTFGWDSSQQMTSFMDDVINVGLDNEEYKLKVHMEGFVEFRDLPPSTYKDFENFADSNEGIIEITGRSVGREETFVAQGIDITPTLSNTAMERGQTLFRAEGTGTGSSNILFRKEETETREYTEGQQAAIDRGGFGKQSPSEKLKTKWESAKHRFKTKLRQGMVDQFASLKDVLEDDRAWMMAHLTSSAPGAVEAIIKHGQPYLKENAIAINTETSGLQEIIKPLGSEMDDWLAWMAGYRADRLKQEGRENLFEIEDIEALKSLSDGEMSGGRNREEVYQSTRKEFEKLGNSITQVAVDTGLIGEEEAKIWNEQGFYVPFYRTLEEGEARGPRALGGLAKQTAYKKLKGGTSQLNDLMTNVLMNWNHLISASLKNQAASHALQAAVDMGIATKVSSKAKSKDAIYVREDGKEQWFELNDDQDGSLVLDSLVSLNWSGLNTRSMKMMGVFKRALTRGVTLNPEFRIANGMRDTLTAIAVAPMSKNFAKNVAQGWKAAGKESDTLIQMLAGGGAFGTSGYIDGTSPEAIKRLVDMGVNKDTILDPRGTLKKAFDAYEAFGARTENMNRAANYEQALEKDKDLLTANFESRDHLDFTRTGSFMAVRALARVVPFLNARMQGIDKLSRAAMDKNQQAQFATVVGMYTLASIALMLAMRDDDDYEEAQEWEKDAYHLFKLPGSDVLFRLPRPFEVGAIGAMSERVLQQFIDDEATGKLFAERLSHTLLETFSMNPIPQAAKPLIELYANKSFFTGRDIESMSQQRLSPERRVRSTTTDTAKALSKAAAAVLPESATLSPLQIDHLVRGYLGWAGTTILGATDMLVTRPISGAPERPARHITEYPVIKRFARSGVPYSTKFTQIYYDRLRELNQVYADISDAKKQGEFEEARSMQKDSASKLRYRSKINRVNKNIQNMRRRINNIRGSGHYTPKQQRKEIDAIQSRINRLQKITVQSSDKAFN
;
A
#
# COMPACT_ATOMS: atom_id res chain seq x y z
N MET A 1 3.93 -33.76 -1.07
CA MET A 1 5.21 -33.11 -0.75
C MET A 1 5.01 -32.31 0.52
N GLU A 2 5.57 -32.76 1.64
CA GLU A 2 5.71 -31.93 2.85
C GLU A 2 6.77 -30.87 2.55
N VAL A 3 6.33 -29.67 2.17
CA VAL A 3 7.24 -28.54 2.01
C VAL A 3 7.36 -27.86 3.36
N GLY A 4 8.25 -28.38 4.20
CA GLY A 4 8.61 -27.81 5.48
C GLY A 4 9.21 -26.40 5.33
N GLY A 5 9.09 -25.60 6.40
CA GLY A 5 9.47 -24.19 6.46
C GLY A 5 10.89 -23.85 6.00
N GLU A 6 11.80 -24.82 5.89
CA GLU A 6 13.16 -24.64 5.35
C GLU A 6 13.17 -24.25 3.86
N GLY A 7 12.19 -24.70 3.06
CA GLY A 7 12.11 -24.35 1.64
C GLY A 7 11.74 -22.88 1.38
N LEU A 8 10.89 -22.31 2.25
CA LEU A 8 10.48 -20.90 2.16
C LEU A 8 11.62 -19.97 2.64
N ILE A 9 12.34 -20.38 3.68
CA ILE A 9 13.50 -19.64 4.22
C ILE A 9 14.65 -19.64 3.20
N ALA A 10 14.94 -20.77 2.56
CA ALA A 10 15.96 -20.83 1.50
C ALA A 10 15.60 -19.94 0.28
N PHE A 11 14.31 -19.80 -0.03
CA PHE A 11 13.84 -18.88 -1.06
C PHE A 11 14.11 -17.41 -0.69
N TYR A 12 13.80 -17.01 0.54
CA TYR A 12 14.01 -15.64 1.04
C TYR A 12 15.48 -15.28 1.28
N ASP A 13 16.26 -16.16 1.91
CA ASP A 13 17.63 -15.84 2.35
C ASP A 13 18.66 -16.01 1.24
N LYS A 14 18.48 -16.98 0.33
CA LYS A 14 19.47 -17.31 -0.71
C LYS A 14 19.04 -16.96 -2.11
N ASN A 15 17.79 -17.22 -2.49
CA ASN A 15 17.38 -17.08 -3.89
C ASN A 15 16.93 -15.67 -4.24
N LEU A 16 16.17 -15.00 -3.37
CA LEU A 16 15.67 -13.66 -3.62
C LEU A 16 16.80 -12.62 -3.79
N PRO A 17 17.85 -12.57 -2.94
CA PRO A 17 18.97 -11.63 -3.12
C PRO A 17 19.78 -11.93 -4.38
N ASN A 18 19.92 -13.20 -4.76
CA ASN A 18 20.62 -13.61 -5.99
C ASN A 18 19.85 -13.28 -7.26
N VAL A 19 18.52 -13.31 -7.21
CA VAL A 19 17.64 -12.82 -8.28
C VAL A 19 17.78 -11.30 -8.42
N PHE A 20 17.74 -10.54 -7.32
CA PHE A 20 17.97 -9.10 -7.34
C PHE A 20 19.38 -8.73 -7.84
N LYS A 21 20.43 -9.47 -7.44
CA LYS A 21 21.80 -9.29 -7.96
C LYS A 21 21.89 -9.59 -9.46
N LYS A 22 21.22 -10.63 -9.97
CA LYS A 22 21.18 -10.95 -11.41
C LYS A 22 20.41 -9.89 -12.20
N VAL A 23 19.33 -9.35 -11.64
CA VAL A 23 18.55 -8.26 -12.26
C VAL A 23 19.35 -6.97 -12.25
N ALA A 24 19.99 -6.60 -11.13
CA ALA A 24 20.87 -5.43 -11.02
C ALA A 24 22.06 -5.50 -12.00
N ARG A 25 22.78 -6.63 -12.06
CA ARG A 25 23.89 -6.83 -13.03
C ARG A 25 23.43 -6.80 -14.49
N LYS A 26 22.18 -7.19 -14.79
CA LYS A 26 21.61 -7.10 -16.14
C LYS A 26 21.17 -5.68 -16.50
N LEU A 27 20.75 -4.89 -15.52
CA LEU A 27 20.43 -3.47 -15.69
C LEU A 27 21.71 -2.64 -15.89
N ASP A 28 22.77 -2.95 -15.14
CA ASP A 28 24.08 -2.30 -15.20
C ASP A 28 24.80 -2.52 -16.55
N LYS A 29 24.68 -3.71 -17.14
CA LYS A 29 25.26 -4.01 -18.47
C LYS A 29 24.52 -3.38 -19.67
N LYS A 30 23.35 -2.75 -19.48
CA LYS A 30 22.52 -2.21 -20.58
C LYS A 30 22.12 -0.75 -20.41
N ALA A 31 22.16 -0.22 -19.20
CA ALA A 31 22.07 1.21 -18.95
C ALA A 31 23.50 1.75 -18.97
N GLY A 32 23.95 2.29 -20.10
CA GLY A 32 25.21 3.03 -20.19
C GLY A 32 25.16 4.33 -19.38
N VAL A 33 25.08 4.21 -18.05
CA VAL A 33 25.24 5.30 -17.09
C VAL A 33 26.68 5.21 -16.62
N SER A 34 27.53 6.05 -17.19
CA SER A 34 28.94 6.19 -16.83
C SER A 34 29.06 6.54 -15.34
N MET A 35 29.61 5.64 -14.53
CA MET A 35 30.54 6.08 -13.50
C MET A 35 31.83 6.46 -14.24
N ALA A 36 32.32 7.67 -13.99
CA ALA A 36 33.56 8.17 -14.56
C ALA A 36 34.70 7.20 -14.22
N ASP A 37 35.33 6.67 -15.25
CA ASP A 37 36.57 5.91 -15.19
C ASP A 37 37.70 6.92 -15.02
N ILE A 38 38.29 7.00 -13.82
CA ILE A 38 39.55 7.72 -13.60
C ILE A 38 40.61 6.67 -13.28
N ARG A 39 41.24 6.17 -14.34
CA ARG A 39 42.55 5.51 -14.25
C ARG A 39 43.63 6.57 -14.49
N ASN A 40 44.62 6.56 -13.61
CA ASN A 40 45.94 7.20 -13.72
C ASN A 40 45.99 8.74 -13.67
N ALA A 41 46.22 9.28 -12.47
CA ALA A 41 47.05 10.46 -12.27
C ALA A 41 47.76 10.37 -10.91
N GLU A 42 49.06 10.12 -10.94
CA GLU A 42 49.97 10.32 -9.81
C GLU A 42 50.02 11.81 -9.48
N VAL A 43 49.84 12.18 -8.21
CA VAL A 43 50.42 13.41 -7.67
C VAL A 43 50.91 13.14 -6.25
N GLU A 44 52.22 13.22 -6.12
CA GLU A 44 53.04 13.14 -4.93
C GLU A 44 52.81 14.39 -4.05
N LEU A 45 52.49 14.22 -2.76
CA LEU A 45 52.46 15.32 -1.78
C LEU A 45 53.67 15.22 -0.87
N VAL A 46 54.74 15.92 -1.24
CA VAL A 46 55.86 16.23 -0.36
C VAL A 46 55.47 17.39 0.56
N ARG A 47 55.74 17.22 1.86
CA ARG A 47 55.55 18.21 2.94
C ARG A 47 56.28 19.52 2.68
N GLY A 48 55.58 20.64 2.79
CA GLY A 48 56.15 21.98 2.94
C GLY A 48 55.54 22.68 4.15
N LYS A 49 56.38 23.09 5.08
CA LYS A 49 56.09 23.73 6.37
C LYS A 49 56.23 25.27 6.20
N VAL A 50 55.79 26.03 7.22
CA VAL A 50 56.14 27.44 7.54
C VAL A 50 55.24 28.49 6.86
N THR A 51 54.74 29.58 7.46
CA THR A 51 54.51 30.11 8.82
C THR A 51 53.62 31.34 8.61
N PHE A 52 52.70 31.67 9.53
CA PHE A 52 51.88 32.86 9.40
C PHE A 52 52.68 34.14 9.71
N GLY A 53 52.61 35.11 8.80
CA GLY A 53 53.02 36.49 9.01
C GLY A 53 51.85 37.42 8.69
N TRP A 54 51.57 38.36 9.58
CA TRP A 54 50.56 39.41 9.43
C TRP A 54 51.29 40.68 8.96
N ASP A 55 50.93 41.26 7.82
CA ASP A 55 50.97 42.72 7.63
C ASP A 55 50.05 43.17 6.48
N SER A 56 49.44 44.31 6.74
CA SER A 56 48.56 45.16 5.97
C SER A 56 48.96 45.39 4.51
N SER A 57 48.03 45.11 3.59
CA SER A 57 47.61 46.03 2.52
C SER A 57 46.81 45.29 1.43
N GLN A 58 45.72 45.94 0.99
CA GLN A 58 44.99 45.73 -0.26
C GLN A 58 43.93 44.60 -0.37
N GLN A 59 42.68 45.07 -0.33
CA GLN A 59 41.50 44.72 -1.13
C GLN A 59 41.17 43.25 -1.48
N MET A 60 40.03 42.84 -0.93
CA MET A 60 39.03 41.87 -1.40
C MET A 60 39.30 41.14 -2.72
N THR A 61 39.38 39.81 -2.63
CA THR A 61 38.53 38.92 -3.45
C THR A 61 38.31 37.61 -2.69
N SER A 62 37.05 37.29 -2.40
CA SER A 62 36.60 36.01 -1.85
C SER A 62 36.96 34.86 -2.79
N PHE A 63 37.26 33.67 -2.28
CA PHE A 63 36.71 32.39 -2.79
C PHE A 63 36.88 31.29 -1.73
N MET A 64 35.75 30.92 -1.10
CA MET A 64 35.46 29.55 -0.68
C MET A 64 34.73 28.88 -1.85
N ASP A 65 34.96 27.59 -2.06
CA ASP A 65 33.97 26.71 -2.71
C ASP A 65 33.97 25.37 -1.97
N ASP A 66 33.15 25.33 -0.91
CA ASP A 66 32.47 24.13 -0.44
C ASP A 66 31.07 24.10 -1.09
N VAL A 67 30.62 22.89 -1.45
CA VAL A 67 29.40 22.62 -2.21
C VAL A 67 28.14 23.22 -1.56
N ILE A 68 27.49 24.11 -2.32
CA ILE A 68 26.21 24.76 -2.02
C ILE A 68 25.03 23.83 -2.37
N ASN A 69 24.01 23.77 -1.50
CA ASN A 69 22.63 23.47 -1.90
C ASN A 69 21.76 24.71 -1.66
N VAL A 70 21.20 25.25 -2.74
CA VAL A 70 20.33 26.45 -2.75
C VAL A 70 18.87 26.03 -2.56
N GLY A 71 18.18 26.68 -1.63
CA GLY A 71 16.72 26.78 -1.60
C GLY A 71 16.33 28.21 -1.20
N LEU A 72 15.56 28.89 -2.03
CA LEU A 72 14.98 30.22 -1.78
C LEU A 72 13.56 30.04 -1.22
N ASP A 73 13.18 30.78 -0.18
CA ASP A 73 11.96 31.59 -0.24
C ASP A 73 11.98 32.73 0.78
N ASN A 74 11.05 33.67 0.55
CA ASN A 74 11.16 35.11 0.75
C ASN A 74 11.28 35.69 2.17
N GLU A 75 12.03 36.80 2.20
CA GLU A 75 12.08 37.91 3.17
C GLU A 75 12.78 37.69 4.54
N GLU A 76 13.92 38.39 4.67
CA GLU A 76 14.79 38.63 5.84
C GLU A 76 15.72 37.50 6.34
N TYR A 77 16.96 37.54 5.83
CA TYR A 77 18.06 36.64 6.12
C TYR A 77 18.73 36.91 7.48
N LYS A 78 18.66 35.96 8.43
CA LYS A 78 19.66 35.76 9.50
C LYS A 78 20.10 34.30 9.53
N LEU A 79 21.34 34.06 9.09
CA LEU A 79 22.01 32.76 9.11
C LEU A 79 22.54 32.49 10.53
N LYS A 80 22.06 31.42 11.18
CA LYS A 80 22.71 30.84 12.37
C LYS A 80 23.62 29.72 11.91
N VAL A 81 24.94 29.94 11.98
CA VAL A 81 25.94 28.91 11.70
C VAL A 81 26.29 28.22 13.03
N HIS A 82 26.08 26.91 13.11
CA HIS A 82 26.68 26.06 14.13
C HIS A 82 27.97 25.48 13.54
N MET A 83 29.13 25.80 14.12
CA MET A 83 30.41 25.19 13.77
C MET A 83 30.86 24.31 14.92
N GLU A 84 30.92 22.99 14.71
CA GLU A 84 31.71 22.08 15.54
C GLU A 84 33.04 21.87 14.81
N GLY A 85 34.07 22.60 15.23
CA GLY A 85 35.44 22.39 14.77
C GLY A 85 36.27 21.80 15.90
N PHE A 86 36.94 20.68 15.66
CA PHE A 86 37.96 20.15 16.56
C PHE A 86 39.28 20.89 16.32
N VAL A 87 39.85 21.48 17.36
CA VAL A 87 41.20 22.05 17.31
C VAL A 87 42.16 21.03 17.94
N GLU A 88 43.05 20.45 17.15
CA GLU A 88 44.12 19.58 17.63
C GLU A 88 45.38 20.43 17.84
N PHE A 89 45.78 20.64 19.10
CA PHE A 89 47.04 21.30 19.43
C PHE A 89 48.15 20.24 19.51
N ARG A 90 49.21 20.38 18.70
CA ARG A 90 50.44 19.60 18.83
C ARG A 90 51.61 20.47 19.28
N ASP A 91 52.39 19.96 20.21
CA ASP A 91 53.67 20.50 20.70
C ASP A 91 53.62 21.94 21.25
N LEU A 92 52.77 22.18 22.25
CA LEU A 92 52.84 23.40 23.05
C LEU A 92 53.78 23.23 24.26
N PRO A 93 54.65 24.22 24.57
CA PRO A 93 55.45 24.21 25.79
C PRO A 93 54.58 24.15 27.06
N PRO A 94 55.05 23.53 28.16
CA PRO A 94 54.27 23.39 29.40
C PRO A 94 53.76 24.72 30.01
N SER A 95 54.38 25.86 29.66
CA SER A 95 53.95 27.18 30.11
C SER A 95 52.65 27.67 29.44
N THR A 96 52.31 27.20 28.24
CA THR A 96 51.13 27.64 27.49
C THR A 96 49.85 26.93 27.93
N TYR A 97 49.96 25.74 28.52
CA TYR A 97 48.81 25.04 29.13
C TYR A 97 48.23 25.80 30.33
N LYS A 98 49.09 26.47 31.11
CA LYS A 98 48.68 27.23 32.29
C LYS A 98 47.92 28.51 31.94
N ASP A 99 48.23 29.13 30.80
CA ASP A 99 47.49 30.27 30.27
C ASP A 99 46.11 29.85 29.71
N PHE A 100 45.99 28.59 29.24
CA PHE A 100 44.73 28.03 28.74
C PHE A 100 43.80 27.56 29.87
N GLU A 101 44.35 27.00 30.95
CA GLU A 101 43.60 26.73 32.19
C GLU A 101 43.08 28.02 32.82
N ASN A 102 43.88 29.09 32.87
CA ASN A 102 43.44 30.41 33.37
C ASN A 102 42.35 31.03 32.47
N PHE A 103 42.33 30.74 31.17
CA PHE A 103 41.28 31.17 30.24
C PHE A 103 39.98 30.36 30.42
N ALA A 104 40.08 29.05 30.67
CA ALA A 104 38.93 28.18 30.93
C ALA A 104 38.25 28.47 32.27
N ASP A 105 39.01 28.81 33.32
CA ASP A 105 38.46 29.21 34.63
C ASP A 105 37.75 30.57 34.61
N SER A 106 37.92 31.38 33.55
CA SER A 106 37.27 32.69 33.40
C SER A 106 35.93 32.67 32.64
N ASN A 107 35.50 31.50 32.12
CA ASN A 107 34.23 31.36 31.41
C ASN A 107 33.47 30.11 31.88
N GLU A 108 32.32 30.31 32.53
CA GLU A 108 31.44 29.24 32.98
C GLU A 108 30.88 28.42 31.80
N GLY A 109 31.46 27.25 31.54
CA GLY A 109 30.96 26.29 30.54
C GLY A 109 31.68 24.93 30.65
N ILE A 110 30.91 23.90 31.00
CA ILE A 110 31.36 22.54 31.37
C ILE A 110 32.11 21.84 30.22
N ILE A 111 33.39 21.48 30.43
CA ILE A 111 34.16 20.57 29.57
C ILE A 111 34.55 19.33 30.41
N GLU A 112 34.10 18.15 29.97
CA GLU A 112 34.41 16.86 30.59
C GLU A 112 35.58 16.19 29.84
N ILE A 113 36.70 15.93 30.53
CA ILE A 113 37.91 15.31 29.99
C ILE A 113 38.02 13.87 30.49
N THR A 114 38.15 12.89 29.59
CA THR A 114 38.52 11.50 29.96
C THR A 114 39.61 10.90 29.06
N GLY A 115 40.75 10.55 29.66
CA GLY A 115 41.45 9.28 29.47
C GLY A 115 42.51 9.13 28.36
N ARG A 116 43.79 9.11 28.75
CA ARG A 116 44.99 8.74 27.98
C ARG A 116 44.93 7.33 27.32
N SER A 117 45.46 7.18 26.10
CA SER A 117 45.98 5.90 25.62
C SER A 117 47.42 6.05 25.10
N VAL A 118 48.26 5.08 25.46
CA VAL A 118 49.69 4.95 25.12
C VAL A 118 49.81 4.37 23.71
N GLY A 119 50.60 5.02 22.85
CA GLY A 119 50.75 4.63 21.44
C GLY A 119 51.63 3.41 21.20
N ARG A 120 51.34 2.72 20.10
CA ARG A 120 52.32 2.01 19.25
C ARG A 120 51.91 2.22 17.79
N GLU A 121 52.84 2.75 16.99
CA GLU A 121 52.73 2.86 15.54
C GLU A 121 52.92 1.49 14.89
N GLU A 122 52.04 1.09 13.96
CA GLU A 122 52.37 0.15 12.89
C GLU A 122 51.67 0.55 11.57
N THR A 123 52.42 0.50 10.48
CA THR A 123 52.02 0.85 9.11
C THR A 123 51.66 -0.42 8.34
N PHE A 124 50.53 -0.46 7.60
CA PHE A 124 50.21 -1.57 6.69
C PHE A 124 49.89 -1.10 5.27
N VAL A 125 50.47 -1.80 4.29
CA VAL A 125 50.29 -1.64 2.84
C VAL A 125 49.19 -2.58 2.36
N ALA A 126 48.21 -2.07 1.61
CA ALA A 126 47.05 -2.85 1.15
C ALA A 126 47.28 -3.49 -0.23
N GLN A 127 46.95 -4.78 -0.36
CA GLN A 127 46.70 -5.46 -1.65
C GLN A 127 45.38 -6.24 -1.59
N GLY A 128 44.48 -5.98 -2.55
CA GLY A 128 43.36 -6.84 -2.97
C GLY A 128 42.13 -6.91 -2.05
N ILE A 129 41.01 -6.28 -2.46
CA ILE A 129 39.69 -6.43 -1.81
C ILE A 129 38.94 -7.60 -2.46
N ASP A 130 38.58 -8.60 -1.65
CA ASP A 130 37.59 -9.63 -1.99
C ASP A 130 36.24 -9.26 -1.36
N ILE A 131 35.17 -9.24 -2.16
CA ILE A 131 33.83 -8.78 -1.73
C ILE A 131 32.93 -9.99 -1.49
N THR A 132 32.78 -10.38 -0.22
CA THR A 132 31.74 -11.34 0.21
C THR A 132 30.74 -10.65 1.14
N PRO A 133 29.42 -10.63 0.84
CA PRO A 133 28.43 -10.07 1.76
C PRO A 133 27.91 -11.12 2.73
N THR A 134 28.34 -11.04 4.00
CA THR A 134 27.69 -11.72 5.14
C THR A 134 26.52 -10.87 5.62
N LEU A 135 25.30 -11.23 5.21
CA LEU A 135 24.06 -10.74 5.82
C LEU A 135 23.84 -11.47 7.15
N SER A 136 23.86 -10.76 8.27
CA SER A 136 23.34 -11.26 9.54
C SER A 136 22.05 -10.52 9.92
N ASN A 137 21.08 -11.25 10.47
CA ASN A 137 19.73 -10.78 10.79
C ASN A 137 19.66 -9.58 11.76
N THR A 138 20.77 -9.16 12.37
CA THR A 138 20.81 -8.03 13.32
C THR A 138 20.81 -6.67 12.62
N ALA A 139 21.16 -6.60 11.33
CA ALA A 139 21.24 -5.34 10.57
C ALA A 139 19.85 -4.73 10.25
N MET A 140 18.75 -5.48 10.44
CA MET A 140 17.41 -4.98 10.14
C MET A 140 16.70 -4.32 11.32
N GLU A 141 17.17 -4.46 12.56
CA GLU A 141 16.41 -4.00 13.75
C GLU A 141 16.89 -2.66 14.32
N ARG A 142 18.08 -2.15 13.97
CA ARG A 142 18.55 -0.83 14.45
C ARG A 142 19.37 -0.16 13.36
N GLY A 143 18.96 1.04 12.93
CA GLY A 143 19.58 1.79 11.84
C GLY A 143 21.03 2.18 12.08
N GLN A 144 21.95 1.24 11.93
CA GLN A 144 23.39 1.48 11.85
C GLN A 144 23.90 1.34 10.41
N THR A 145 24.94 2.11 10.12
CA THR A 145 25.60 2.26 8.83
C THR A 145 26.00 0.92 8.20
N LEU A 146 25.74 0.76 6.91
CA LEU A 146 25.92 -0.46 6.10
C LEU A 146 27.38 -0.88 5.83
N PHE A 147 28.36 -0.22 6.44
CA PHE A 147 29.78 -0.49 6.24
C PHE A 147 30.52 -0.39 7.56
N ARG A 148 31.10 -1.52 8.00
CA ARG A 148 32.14 -1.57 9.02
C ARG A 148 33.40 -2.10 8.35
N ALA A 149 34.46 -1.30 8.36
CA ALA A 149 35.77 -1.75 7.91
C ALA A 149 36.39 -2.64 9.00
N GLU A 150 36.60 -3.92 8.70
CA GLU A 150 37.47 -4.81 9.46
C GLU A 150 38.74 -5.03 8.64
N GLY A 151 39.89 -4.63 9.20
CA GLY A 151 41.20 -4.82 8.56
C GLY A 151 41.65 -6.28 8.66
N THR A 152 42.11 -6.84 7.55
CA THR A 152 42.74 -8.17 7.50
C THR A 152 44.24 -8.01 7.29
N GLY A 153 45.04 -8.55 8.20
CA GLY A 153 46.49 -8.71 8.04
C GLY A 153 46.81 -10.13 7.58
N THR A 154 47.61 -10.27 6.51
CA THR A 154 48.15 -11.55 6.03
C THR A 154 49.57 -11.75 6.52
N GLY A 155 49.84 -12.94 7.04
CA GLY A 155 51.19 -13.47 7.31
C GLY A 155 51.15 -14.98 7.27
N SER A 156 51.55 -15.57 6.15
CA SER A 156 51.65 -17.01 5.95
C SER A 156 52.87 -17.57 6.68
N SER A 157 52.63 -18.19 7.84
CA SER A 157 53.38 -19.36 8.28
C SER A 157 52.43 -20.25 9.06
N ASN A 158 52.45 -21.55 8.77
CA ASN A 158 51.67 -22.56 9.44
C ASN A 158 51.94 -22.50 10.96
N ILE A 159 51.08 -21.83 11.70
CA ILE A 159 50.95 -22.05 13.14
C ILE A 159 49.60 -22.70 13.33
N LEU A 160 49.65 -24.02 13.53
CA LEU A 160 48.61 -24.75 14.24
C LEU A 160 48.16 -23.88 15.42
N PHE A 161 46.95 -23.34 15.40
CA PHE A 161 46.31 -22.87 16.62
C PHE A 161 45.96 -24.11 17.45
N ARG A 162 47.00 -24.70 18.05
CA ARG A 162 46.88 -25.26 19.39
C ARG A 162 46.43 -24.07 20.22
N LYS A 163 45.19 -24.14 20.67
CA LYS A 163 44.62 -23.20 21.65
C LYS A 163 45.63 -23.13 22.80
N GLU A 164 46.43 -22.06 22.85
CA GLU A 164 47.07 -21.68 24.10
C GLU A 164 45.90 -21.40 25.04
N GLU A 165 45.73 -22.28 26.02
CA GLU A 165 44.96 -21.99 27.21
C GLU A 165 45.59 -20.74 27.80
N THR A 166 45.01 -19.58 27.48
CA THR A 166 45.18 -18.40 28.30
C THR A 166 44.72 -18.83 29.67
N GLU A 167 45.65 -18.88 30.63
CA GLU A 167 45.38 -19.20 32.03
C GLU A 167 44.16 -18.40 32.49
N THR A 168 43.01 -19.06 32.49
CA THR A 168 41.79 -18.50 33.03
C THR A 168 42.01 -18.46 34.53
N ARG A 169 42.21 -17.26 35.08
CA ARG A 169 42.20 -17.04 36.52
C ARG A 169 41.07 -17.86 37.13
N GLU A 170 41.40 -18.82 37.99
CA GLU A 170 40.39 -19.61 38.68
C GLU A 170 39.62 -18.69 39.63
N TYR A 171 38.33 -18.53 39.37
CA TYR A 171 37.42 -17.89 40.29
C TYR A 171 37.04 -18.90 41.36
N THR A 172 37.06 -18.48 42.63
CA THR A 172 36.43 -19.26 43.69
C THR A 172 34.95 -19.45 43.39
N GLU A 173 34.31 -20.51 43.89
CA GLU A 173 32.87 -20.75 43.68
C GLU A 173 32.00 -19.54 44.06
N GLY A 174 32.37 -18.82 45.13
CA GLY A 174 31.70 -17.58 45.54
C GLY A 174 31.87 -16.42 44.55
N GLN A 175 33.04 -16.30 43.91
CA GLN A 175 33.29 -15.29 42.88
C GLN A 175 32.57 -15.63 41.57
N GLN A 176 32.56 -16.90 41.17
CA GLN A 176 31.82 -17.36 40.00
C GLN A 176 30.31 -17.14 40.19
N ALA A 177 29.76 -17.51 41.35
CA ALA A 177 28.37 -17.26 41.70
C ALA A 177 28.01 -15.75 41.74
N ALA A 178 28.94 -14.88 42.13
CA ALA A 178 28.75 -13.43 42.11
C ALA A 178 28.81 -12.85 40.68
N ILE A 179 29.71 -13.35 39.82
CA ILE A 179 29.81 -12.99 38.39
C ILE A 179 28.54 -13.41 37.66
N ASP A 180 28.03 -14.61 37.95
CA ASP A 180 26.81 -15.14 37.35
C ASP A 180 25.56 -14.41 37.86
N ARG A 181 25.49 -14.06 39.16
CA ARG A 181 24.41 -13.20 39.70
C ARG A 181 24.42 -11.77 39.15
N GLY A 182 25.60 -11.22 38.89
CA GLY A 182 25.77 -9.88 38.34
C GLY A 182 25.66 -9.80 36.82
N GLY A 183 25.56 -10.94 36.11
CA GLY A 183 25.50 -10.98 34.65
C GLY A 183 26.82 -10.60 33.95
N PHE A 184 27.95 -10.63 34.65
CA PHE A 184 29.26 -10.19 34.16
C PHE A 184 30.03 -11.29 33.39
N GLY A 185 29.52 -12.53 33.38
CA GLY A 185 30.12 -13.64 32.65
C GLY A 185 29.94 -13.52 31.12
N LYS A 186 31.02 -13.69 30.35
CA LYS A 186 30.93 -13.85 28.89
C LYS A 186 30.28 -15.20 28.58
N GLN A 187 28.96 -15.23 28.35
CA GLN A 187 28.30 -16.41 27.76
C GLN A 187 29.05 -16.83 26.48
N SER A 188 29.26 -18.13 26.30
CA SER A 188 29.97 -18.64 25.13
C SER A 188 29.25 -18.23 23.83
N PRO A 189 29.97 -17.99 22.72
CA PRO A 189 29.33 -17.64 21.44
C PRO A 189 28.27 -18.66 21.00
N SER A 190 28.47 -19.94 21.30
CA SER A 190 27.53 -21.04 21.06
C SER A 190 26.29 -20.97 21.94
N GLU A 191 26.42 -20.65 23.23
CA GLU A 191 25.27 -20.48 24.11
C GLU A 191 24.49 -19.22 23.75
N LYS A 192 25.16 -18.11 23.42
CA LYS A 192 24.51 -16.90 22.87
C LYS A 192 23.78 -17.20 21.56
N LEU A 193 24.35 -18.02 20.67
CA LEU A 193 23.69 -18.41 19.43
C LEU A 193 22.48 -19.31 19.71
N LYS A 194 22.60 -20.25 20.65
CA LYS A 194 21.54 -21.17 21.05
C LYS A 194 20.40 -20.46 21.76
N THR A 195 20.67 -19.56 22.71
CA THR A 195 19.62 -18.72 23.33
C THR A 195 19.00 -17.77 22.31
N LYS A 196 19.78 -17.15 21.41
CA LYS A 196 19.23 -16.35 20.31
C LYS A 196 18.37 -17.17 19.34
N TRP A 197 18.72 -18.43 19.11
CA TRP A 197 17.97 -19.34 18.25
C TRP A 197 16.68 -19.83 18.92
N GLU A 198 16.74 -20.21 20.20
CA GLU A 198 15.56 -20.62 20.96
C GLU A 198 14.62 -19.42 21.22
N SER A 199 15.15 -18.23 21.49
CA SER A 199 14.34 -17.00 21.55
C SER A 199 13.78 -16.59 20.19
N ALA A 200 14.45 -16.91 19.08
CA ALA A 200 13.93 -16.68 17.73
C ALA A 200 12.81 -17.66 17.35
N LYS A 201 12.77 -18.85 17.96
CA LYS A 201 11.71 -19.85 17.76
C LYS A 201 10.45 -19.56 18.58
N HIS A 202 10.60 -19.10 19.82
CA HIS A 202 9.46 -18.78 20.68
C HIS A 202 8.54 -17.80 19.95
N ARG A 203 7.25 -18.11 19.91
CA ARG A 203 6.21 -17.33 19.19
C ARG A 203 6.56 -16.91 17.75
N PHE A 204 7.45 -17.64 17.03
CA PHE A 204 7.88 -17.26 15.68
C PHE A 204 6.71 -17.03 14.71
N LYS A 205 5.71 -17.92 14.74
CA LYS A 205 4.49 -17.79 13.91
C LYS A 205 3.73 -16.50 14.22
N THR A 206 3.54 -16.19 15.49
CA THR A 206 2.87 -14.96 15.94
C THR A 206 3.68 -13.73 15.56
N LYS A 207 5.00 -13.72 15.77
CA LYS A 207 5.87 -12.61 15.35
C LYS A 207 5.78 -12.37 13.83
N LEU A 208 5.81 -13.44 13.04
CA LEU A 208 5.71 -13.35 11.58
C LEU A 208 4.33 -12.83 11.15
N ARG A 209 3.25 -13.39 11.70
CA ARG A 209 1.88 -12.93 11.43
C ARG A 209 1.69 -11.48 11.85
N GLN A 210 2.21 -11.11 13.02
CA GLN A 210 2.13 -9.76 13.57
C GLN A 210 2.86 -8.75 12.70
N GLY A 211 4.09 -9.07 12.33
CA GLY A 211 4.91 -8.24 11.48
C GLY A 211 4.38 -8.11 10.04
N MET A 212 3.82 -9.19 9.48
CA MET A 212 3.46 -9.24 8.07
C MET A 212 2.03 -8.81 7.77
N VAL A 213 1.05 -9.26 8.55
CA VAL A 213 -0.37 -9.16 8.15
C VAL A 213 -1.28 -8.59 9.23
N ASP A 214 -0.95 -8.76 10.51
CA ASP A 214 -1.88 -8.44 11.60
C ASP A 214 -1.15 -7.86 12.81
N GLN A 215 -0.97 -6.54 12.84
CA GLN A 215 -0.29 -5.86 13.95
C GLN A 215 -0.88 -6.13 15.34
N PHE A 216 -2.10 -6.67 15.46
CA PHE A 216 -2.75 -7.01 16.72
C PHE A 216 -2.74 -8.51 17.04
N ALA A 217 -2.04 -9.33 16.24
CA ALA A 217 -2.06 -10.79 16.37
C ALA A 217 -1.72 -11.29 17.78
N SER A 218 -0.84 -10.61 18.53
CA SER A 218 -0.51 -10.97 19.91
C SER A 218 -1.70 -10.90 20.87
N LEU A 219 -2.68 -10.02 20.63
CA LEU A 219 -3.87 -9.95 21.49
C LEU A 219 -4.64 -11.28 21.46
N LYS A 220 -4.68 -11.93 20.30
CA LYS A 220 -5.28 -13.27 20.16
C LYS A 220 -4.30 -14.39 20.52
N ASP A 221 -3.09 -14.34 19.97
CA ASP A 221 -2.18 -15.48 20.01
C ASP A 221 -1.36 -15.57 21.31
N VAL A 222 -1.13 -14.43 21.99
CA VAL A 222 -0.38 -14.34 23.26
C VAL A 222 -1.32 -14.16 24.44
N LEU A 223 -2.28 -13.22 24.36
CA LEU A 223 -3.22 -12.97 25.46
C LEU A 223 -4.44 -13.90 25.45
N GLU A 224 -4.60 -14.73 24.41
CA GLU A 224 -5.78 -15.59 24.23
C GLU A 224 -7.12 -14.83 24.25
N ASP A 225 -7.09 -13.55 23.89
CA ASP A 225 -8.22 -12.62 23.98
C ASP A 225 -8.75 -12.23 22.60
N ASP A 226 -9.67 -13.06 22.10
CA ASP A 226 -10.36 -12.82 20.85
C ASP A 226 -11.16 -11.51 20.87
N ARG A 227 -11.70 -11.10 22.03
CA ARG A 227 -12.53 -9.90 22.14
C ARG A 227 -11.68 -8.64 21.99
N ALA A 228 -10.55 -8.55 22.68
CA ALA A 228 -9.59 -7.46 22.51
C ALA A 228 -9.05 -7.40 21.08
N TRP A 229 -8.76 -8.56 20.47
CA TRP A 229 -8.34 -8.64 19.07
C TRP A 229 -9.42 -8.10 18.12
N MET A 230 -10.70 -8.45 18.31
CA MET A 230 -11.82 -7.93 17.51
C MET A 230 -12.00 -6.42 17.70
N MET A 231 -11.99 -5.93 18.94
CA MET A 231 -12.10 -4.50 19.23
C MET A 231 -10.97 -3.70 18.58
N ALA A 232 -9.72 -4.17 18.71
CA ALA A 232 -8.55 -3.53 18.12
C ALA A 232 -8.70 -3.31 16.60
N HIS A 233 -9.23 -4.31 15.90
CA HIS A 233 -9.48 -4.28 14.47
C HIS A 233 -10.58 -3.28 14.07
N LEU A 234 -11.62 -3.16 14.90
CA LEU A 234 -12.72 -2.25 14.66
C LEU A 234 -12.43 -0.80 15.07
N THR A 235 -11.32 -0.49 15.77
CA THR A 235 -10.96 0.90 16.15
C THR A 235 -10.80 1.88 14.98
N SER A 236 -10.57 1.37 13.77
CA SER A 236 -10.47 2.17 12.55
C SER A 236 -11.84 2.54 11.93
N SER A 237 -12.95 2.16 12.57
CA SER A 237 -14.32 2.43 12.11
C SER A 237 -14.85 3.83 12.42
N ALA A 238 -14.14 4.64 13.22
CA ALA A 238 -14.61 5.95 13.65
C ALA A 238 -15.15 6.87 12.52
N PRO A 239 -14.54 6.93 11.32
CA PRO A 239 -15.10 7.70 10.21
C PRO A 239 -16.46 7.18 9.72
N GLY A 240 -16.67 5.86 9.73
CA GLY A 240 -17.96 5.24 9.39
C GLY A 240 -19.02 5.56 10.44
N ALA A 241 -18.66 5.50 11.73
CA ALA A 241 -19.52 5.98 12.79
C ALA A 241 -19.90 7.45 12.61
N VAL A 242 -18.94 8.35 12.37
CA VAL A 242 -19.23 9.77 12.11
C VAL A 242 -20.09 9.96 10.86
N GLU A 243 -19.85 9.21 9.79
CA GLU A 243 -20.73 9.22 8.60
C GLU A 243 -22.17 8.86 8.98
N ALA A 244 -22.35 7.82 9.79
CA ALA A 244 -23.66 7.38 10.22
C ALA A 244 -24.32 8.40 11.16
N ILE A 245 -23.56 9.03 12.04
CA ILE A 245 -24.02 10.13 12.92
C ILE A 245 -24.49 11.33 12.11
N ILE A 246 -23.75 11.68 11.05
CA ILE A 246 -24.10 12.80 10.18
C ILE A 246 -25.45 12.56 9.48
N LYS A 247 -25.73 11.31 9.08
CA LYS A 247 -26.85 10.98 8.20
C LYS A 247 -28.07 10.40 8.91
N HIS A 248 -27.89 9.64 9.99
CA HIS A 248 -28.88 8.64 10.42
C HIS A 248 -29.30 8.75 11.89
N GLY A 249 -28.52 9.35 12.79
CA GLY A 249 -28.95 9.55 14.18
C GLY A 249 -27.85 9.56 15.22
N GLN A 250 -28.24 9.49 16.49
CA GLN A 250 -27.35 9.52 17.65
C GLN A 250 -26.61 8.18 17.82
N PRO A 251 -25.30 8.20 18.11
CA PRO A 251 -24.54 7.01 18.46
C PRO A 251 -24.78 6.58 19.91
N TYR A 252 -24.67 5.28 20.15
CA TYR A 252 -24.57 4.72 21.50
C TYR A 252 -23.68 3.47 21.46
N LEU A 253 -23.14 3.09 22.62
CA LEU A 253 -22.34 1.88 22.74
C LEU A 253 -23.26 0.70 23.07
N LYS A 254 -23.20 -0.37 22.27
CA LYS A 254 -23.89 -1.64 22.52
C LYS A 254 -22.90 -2.78 22.34
N GLU A 255 -22.71 -3.58 23.39
CA GLU A 255 -21.89 -4.79 23.36
C GLU A 255 -20.46 -4.53 22.81
N ASN A 256 -19.81 -3.44 23.23
CA ASN A 256 -18.49 -2.98 22.77
C ASN A 256 -18.41 -2.51 21.30
N ALA A 257 -19.54 -2.29 20.62
CA ALA A 257 -19.60 -1.70 19.29
C ALA A 257 -20.48 -0.44 19.26
N ILE A 258 -20.21 0.47 18.31
CA ILE A 258 -21.07 1.63 18.09
C ILE A 258 -22.31 1.20 17.32
N ALA A 259 -23.48 1.62 17.79
CA ALA A 259 -24.76 1.51 17.12
C ALA A 259 -25.37 2.91 16.92
N ILE A 260 -26.35 3.02 16.02
CA ILE A 260 -27.07 4.27 15.75
C ILE A 260 -28.52 4.11 16.14
N ASN A 261 -29.06 5.08 16.87
CA ASN A 261 -30.50 5.18 17.09
C ASN A 261 -31.14 5.90 15.90
N THR A 262 -31.72 5.13 14.97
CA THR A 262 -32.35 5.65 13.75
C THR A 262 -33.69 6.35 14.00
N GLU A 263 -34.22 6.32 15.22
CA GLU A 263 -35.40 7.10 15.61
C GLU A 263 -35.06 8.55 15.94
N THR A 264 -33.77 8.87 16.08
CA THR A 264 -33.27 10.22 16.35
C THR A 264 -32.69 10.87 15.10
N SER A 265 -32.70 12.20 15.05
CA SER A 265 -32.17 12.94 13.91
C SER A 265 -30.65 12.94 13.85
N GLY A 266 -30.11 12.68 12.66
CA GLY A 266 -28.68 12.89 12.38
C GLY A 266 -28.33 14.36 12.16
N LEU A 267 -27.04 14.69 12.08
CA LEU A 267 -26.58 16.08 11.93
C LEU A 267 -27.24 16.80 10.74
N GLN A 268 -27.35 16.15 9.58
CA GLN A 268 -27.93 16.73 8.38
C GLN A 268 -29.39 17.14 8.57
N GLU A 269 -30.16 16.37 9.34
CA GLU A 269 -31.55 16.69 9.64
C GLU A 269 -31.64 17.82 10.66
N ILE A 270 -30.78 17.79 11.69
CA ILE A 270 -30.72 18.82 12.75
C ILE A 270 -30.41 20.20 12.17
N ILE A 271 -29.46 20.32 11.24
CA ILE A 271 -29.05 21.62 10.68
C ILE A 271 -29.93 22.08 9.52
N LYS A 272 -30.76 21.20 8.95
CA LYS A 272 -31.63 21.50 7.80
C LYS A 272 -32.50 22.76 7.98
N PRO A 273 -33.10 23.04 9.16
CA PRO A 273 -33.90 24.23 9.38
C PRO A 273 -33.15 25.56 9.23
N LEU A 274 -31.81 25.55 9.41
CA LEU A 274 -30.94 26.74 9.31
C LEU A 274 -30.82 27.24 7.86
N GLY A 275 -30.97 26.36 6.86
CA GLY A 275 -30.82 26.71 5.46
C GLY A 275 -29.43 27.30 5.16
N SER A 276 -29.40 28.50 4.57
CA SER A 276 -28.15 29.21 4.25
C SER A 276 -27.46 29.84 5.47
N GLU A 277 -28.15 29.97 6.62
CA GLU A 277 -27.63 30.64 7.81
C GLU A 277 -26.84 29.68 8.74
N MET A 278 -26.41 28.52 8.24
CA MET A 278 -25.65 27.54 9.03
C MET A 278 -24.33 28.14 9.57
N ASP A 279 -23.61 28.90 8.75
CA ASP A 279 -22.34 29.51 9.15
C ASP A 279 -22.56 30.59 10.22
N ASP A 280 -23.61 31.40 10.07
CA ASP A 280 -24.00 32.44 11.03
C ASP A 280 -24.42 31.82 12.36
N TRP A 281 -25.16 30.72 12.33
CA TRP A 281 -25.51 29.95 13.52
C TRP A 281 -24.29 29.35 14.23
N LEU A 282 -23.29 28.84 13.49
CA LEU A 282 -22.04 28.37 14.08
C LEU A 282 -21.22 29.52 14.69
N ALA A 283 -21.20 30.68 14.03
CA ALA A 283 -20.55 31.89 14.53
C ALA A 283 -21.23 32.41 15.81
N TRP A 284 -22.57 32.36 15.86
CA TRP A 284 -23.37 32.65 17.04
C TRP A 284 -23.02 31.72 18.22
N MET A 285 -22.96 30.41 17.96
CA MET A 285 -22.49 29.42 18.96
C MET A 285 -21.05 29.71 19.43
N ALA A 286 -20.17 30.13 18.53
CA ALA A 286 -18.80 30.51 18.85
C ALA A 286 -18.73 31.77 19.73
N GLY A 287 -19.61 32.75 19.53
CA GLY A 287 -19.72 33.94 20.38
C GLY A 287 -19.98 33.57 21.85
N TYR A 288 -20.98 32.73 22.12
CA TYR A 288 -21.24 32.24 23.48
C TYR A 288 -20.08 31.41 24.07
N ARG A 289 -19.34 30.68 23.23
CA ARG A 289 -18.16 29.94 23.68
C ARG A 289 -17.01 30.87 24.04
N ALA A 290 -16.76 31.89 23.21
CA ALA A 290 -15.72 32.89 23.40
C ALA A 290 -15.99 33.72 24.67
N ASP A 291 -17.24 34.11 24.93
CA ASP A 291 -17.66 34.79 26.18
C ASP A 291 -17.21 33.99 27.41
N ARG A 292 -17.52 32.69 27.45
CA ARG A 292 -17.06 31.85 28.56
C ARG A 292 -15.54 31.72 28.62
N LEU A 293 -14.88 31.49 27.49
CA LEU A 293 -13.42 31.39 27.47
C LEU A 293 -12.74 32.69 27.94
N LYS A 294 -13.36 33.86 27.69
CA LYS A 294 -12.90 35.16 28.20
C LYS A 294 -13.04 35.23 29.72
N GLN A 295 -14.18 34.78 30.27
CA GLN A 295 -14.39 34.68 31.73
C GLN A 295 -13.40 33.72 32.40
N GLU A 296 -12.97 32.67 31.70
CA GLU A 296 -11.93 31.73 32.15
C GLU A 296 -10.49 32.25 31.95
N GLY A 297 -10.29 33.43 31.35
CA GLY A 297 -8.98 34.00 31.04
C GLY A 297 -8.21 33.26 29.92
N ARG A 298 -8.94 32.60 29.02
CA ARG A 298 -8.40 31.71 27.96
C ARG A 298 -8.71 32.18 26.53
N GLU A 299 -9.60 33.15 26.37
CA GLU A 299 -9.91 33.80 25.09
C GLU A 299 -8.94 34.94 24.81
N ASN A 300 -8.21 34.84 23.69
CA ASN A 300 -7.14 35.77 23.30
C ASN A 300 -7.28 36.24 21.85
N LEU A 301 -8.32 35.82 21.13
CA LEU A 301 -8.57 36.17 19.74
C LEU A 301 -9.66 37.25 19.62
N PHE A 302 -10.76 37.08 20.34
CA PHE A 302 -11.91 37.99 20.27
C PHE A 302 -11.92 39.03 21.40
N GLU A 303 -12.24 40.27 21.04
CA GLU A 303 -12.59 41.31 22.01
C GLU A 303 -14.05 41.20 22.44
N ILE A 304 -14.42 41.95 23.49
CA ILE A 304 -15.78 41.88 24.05
C ILE A 304 -16.81 42.34 23.00
N GLU A 305 -16.46 43.34 22.20
CA GLU A 305 -17.28 43.85 21.11
C GLU A 305 -17.50 42.80 20.02
N ASP A 306 -16.48 42.00 19.69
CA ASP A 306 -16.59 40.90 18.73
C ASP A 306 -17.55 39.82 19.27
N ILE A 307 -17.41 39.49 20.56
CA ILE A 307 -18.23 38.46 21.22
C ILE A 307 -19.71 38.87 21.22
N GLU A 308 -20.02 40.12 21.56
CA GLU A 308 -21.39 40.63 21.55
C GLU A 308 -21.96 40.71 20.11
N ALA A 309 -21.15 41.11 19.13
CA ALA A 309 -21.56 41.10 17.72
C ALA A 309 -21.88 39.69 17.20
N LEU A 310 -21.11 38.68 17.61
CA LEU A 310 -21.41 37.27 17.27
C LEU A 310 -22.70 36.80 17.95
N LYS A 311 -22.94 37.20 19.20
CA LYS A 311 -24.16 36.83 19.95
C LYS A 311 -25.42 37.48 19.37
N SER A 312 -25.33 38.65 18.74
CA SER A 312 -26.47 39.31 18.06
C SER A 312 -26.84 38.69 16.70
N LEU A 313 -26.09 37.71 16.19
CA LEU A 313 -26.40 37.07 14.90
C LEU A 313 -27.76 36.36 14.88
N SER A 314 -28.34 36.06 16.04
CA SER A 314 -29.66 35.45 16.15
C SER A 314 -30.83 36.44 16.15
N ASP A 315 -30.55 37.74 16.10
CA ASP A 315 -31.58 38.79 16.11
C ASP A 315 -32.38 38.80 14.80
N GLY A 316 -33.68 39.09 14.87
CA GLY A 316 -34.54 39.29 13.69
C GLY A 316 -35.17 38.01 13.11
N GLU A 317 -35.50 38.06 11.82
CA GLU A 317 -36.19 36.99 11.11
C GLU A 317 -35.30 36.34 10.04
N MET A 318 -35.41 35.03 9.90
CA MET A 318 -34.81 34.26 8.81
C MET A 318 -35.57 34.47 7.49
N SER A 319 -34.96 34.03 6.39
CA SER A 319 -35.68 33.87 5.12
C SER A 319 -36.98 33.06 5.31
N GLY A 320 -38.11 33.65 4.91
CA GLY A 320 -39.45 33.07 5.08
C GLY A 320 -40.19 33.47 6.36
N GLY A 321 -39.71 34.48 7.12
CA GLY A 321 -40.44 35.09 8.25
C GLY A 321 -40.43 34.27 9.54
N ARG A 322 -39.51 33.30 9.68
CA ARG A 322 -39.34 32.53 10.92
C ARG A 322 -38.47 33.32 11.90
N ASN A 323 -38.81 33.28 13.19
CA ASN A 323 -37.98 33.90 14.23
C ASN A 323 -36.60 33.22 14.29
N ARG A 324 -35.52 33.98 14.08
CA ARG A 324 -34.16 33.44 13.96
C ARG A 324 -33.67 32.84 15.28
N GLU A 325 -33.84 33.54 16.39
CA GLU A 325 -33.49 33.07 17.73
C GLU A 325 -34.19 31.72 18.07
N GLU A 326 -35.48 31.58 17.77
CA GLU A 326 -36.21 30.33 18.03
C GLU A 326 -35.64 29.15 17.23
N VAL A 327 -35.31 29.36 15.94
CA VAL A 327 -34.69 28.34 15.10
C VAL A 327 -33.26 28.02 15.57
N TYR A 328 -32.49 29.04 15.94
CA TYR A 328 -31.11 28.88 16.41
C TYR A 328 -31.05 28.10 17.72
N GLN A 329 -31.94 28.43 18.67
CA GLN A 329 -32.03 27.76 19.97
C GLN A 329 -32.57 26.33 19.87
N SER A 330 -33.60 26.08 19.05
CA SER A 330 -34.13 24.73 18.84
C SER A 330 -33.10 23.83 18.16
N THR A 331 -32.42 24.33 17.12
CA THR A 331 -31.32 23.62 16.43
C THR A 331 -30.16 23.34 17.39
N ARG A 332 -29.79 24.33 18.22
CA ARG A 332 -28.77 24.17 19.27
C ARG A 332 -29.10 23.04 20.22
N LYS A 333 -30.33 22.96 20.74
CA LYS A 333 -30.73 21.91 21.69
C LYS A 333 -30.57 20.50 21.10
N GLU A 334 -31.02 20.29 19.87
CA GLU A 334 -30.88 18.99 19.21
C GLU A 334 -29.42 18.67 18.86
N PHE A 335 -28.66 19.66 18.44
CA PHE A 335 -27.23 19.52 18.18
C PHE A 335 -26.42 19.23 19.47
N GLU A 336 -26.77 19.85 20.59
CA GLU A 336 -26.21 19.54 21.91
C GLU A 336 -26.54 18.11 22.35
N LYS A 337 -27.78 17.66 22.17
CA LYS A 337 -28.14 16.25 22.43
C LYS A 337 -27.29 15.28 21.61
N LEU A 338 -27.10 15.57 20.32
CA LEU A 338 -26.23 14.78 19.45
C LEU A 338 -24.78 14.80 19.93
N GLY A 339 -24.23 15.96 20.29
CA GLY A 339 -22.88 16.06 20.87
C GLY A 339 -22.73 15.28 22.17
N ASN A 340 -23.72 15.35 23.06
CA ASN A 340 -23.72 14.67 24.35
C ASN A 340 -23.77 13.15 24.20
N SER A 341 -24.48 12.62 23.20
CA SER A 341 -24.47 11.18 22.89
C SER A 341 -23.09 10.66 22.48
N ILE A 342 -22.26 11.50 21.82
CA ILE A 342 -20.86 11.18 21.50
C ILE A 342 -19.99 11.20 22.76
N THR A 343 -20.21 12.18 23.64
CA THR A 343 -19.55 12.22 24.95
C THR A 343 -19.93 11.00 25.79
N GLN A 344 -21.18 10.53 25.72
CA GLN A 344 -21.63 9.34 26.44
C GLN A 344 -20.87 8.09 25.99
N VAL A 345 -20.62 7.91 24.69
CA VAL A 345 -19.75 6.83 24.20
C VAL A 345 -18.35 6.90 24.83
N ALA A 346 -17.80 8.10 25.03
CA ALA A 346 -16.50 8.28 25.70
C ALA A 346 -16.54 7.96 27.20
N VAL A 347 -17.69 8.16 27.86
CA VAL A 347 -17.93 7.73 29.24
C VAL A 347 -18.04 6.21 29.31
N ASP A 348 -18.87 5.60 28.45
CA ASP A 348 -19.12 4.15 28.43
C ASP A 348 -17.86 3.33 28.13
N THR A 349 -16.84 3.95 27.50
CA THR A 349 -15.53 3.34 27.20
C THR A 349 -14.46 3.68 28.23
N GLY A 350 -14.79 4.43 29.30
CA GLY A 350 -13.89 4.84 30.37
C GLY A 350 -12.90 5.95 29.99
N LEU A 351 -12.97 6.49 28.78
CA LEU A 351 -12.09 7.56 28.30
C LEU A 351 -12.30 8.86 29.09
N ILE A 352 -13.56 9.17 29.40
CA ILE A 352 -14.02 10.35 30.16
C ILE A 352 -14.76 9.84 31.42
N GLY A 353 -14.63 10.54 32.54
CA GLY A 353 -15.40 10.23 33.75
C GLY A 353 -16.77 10.91 33.76
N GLU A 354 -17.74 10.37 34.51
CA GLU A 354 -19.12 10.90 34.53
C GLU A 354 -19.19 12.38 34.94
N GLU A 355 -18.46 12.78 35.97
CA GLU A 355 -18.42 14.17 36.45
C GLU A 355 -17.84 15.13 35.39
N GLU A 356 -16.85 14.66 34.64
CA GLU A 356 -16.26 15.45 33.56
C GLU A 356 -17.24 15.62 32.39
N ALA A 357 -17.95 14.56 32.02
CA ALA A 357 -19.00 14.62 31.01
C ALA A 357 -20.15 15.53 31.44
N LYS A 358 -20.54 15.51 32.72
CA LYS A 358 -21.56 16.40 33.26
C LYS A 358 -21.14 17.87 33.15
N ILE A 359 -19.89 18.19 33.49
CA ILE A 359 -19.34 19.55 33.29
C ILE A 359 -19.40 19.94 31.82
N TRP A 360 -19.11 19.04 30.88
CA TRP A 360 -19.19 19.34 29.44
C TRP A 360 -20.63 19.59 28.99
N ASN A 361 -21.58 18.82 29.50
CA ASN A 361 -23.00 18.98 29.21
C ASN A 361 -23.54 20.31 29.78
N GLU A 362 -23.18 20.66 31.02
CA GLU A 362 -23.57 21.91 31.68
C GLU A 362 -22.94 23.14 31.04
N GLN A 363 -21.71 23.00 30.55
CA GLN A 363 -21.05 24.00 29.71
C GLN A 363 -21.75 24.15 28.35
N GLY A 364 -22.68 23.29 27.95
CA GLY A 364 -23.25 23.34 26.61
C GLY A 364 -22.18 23.09 25.53
N PHE A 365 -22.60 23.10 24.27
CA PHE A 365 -21.82 22.50 23.19
C PHE A 365 -20.34 22.95 23.12
N TYR A 366 -19.42 21.98 23.13
CA TYR A 366 -17.98 22.21 22.87
C TYR A 366 -17.75 22.45 21.37
N VAL A 367 -17.79 23.71 20.91
CA VAL A 367 -17.23 24.11 19.60
C VAL A 367 -15.71 24.19 19.74
N PRO A 368 -14.93 23.29 19.11
CA PRO A 368 -13.48 23.32 19.25
C PRO A 368 -12.89 24.49 18.44
N PHE A 369 -12.07 25.33 19.06
CA PHE A 369 -11.37 26.44 18.41
C PHE A 369 -10.01 25.99 17.87
N TYR A 370 -10.00 25.03 16.94
CA TYR A 370 -8.77 24.64 16.24
C TYR A 370 -8.39 25.70 15.22
N ARG A 371 -7.07 25.91 15.05
CA ARG A 371 -6.51 27.04 14.28
C ARG A 371 -5.92 26.61 12.96
N THR A 372 -5.92 27.50 11.97
CA THR A 372 -5.27 27.30 10.66
C THR A 372 -3.75 27.54 10.74
N LEU A 373 -2.97 26.83 9.92
CA LEU A 373 -1.55 27.13 9.65
C LEU A 373 -1.41 27.94 8.35
N GLU A 374 -0.29 28.64 8.19
CA GLU A 374 0.07 29.39 6.97
C GLU A 374 0.12 28.51 5.71
N GLU A 375 0.30 27.20 5.84
CA GLU A 375 0.24 26.22 4.73
C GLU A 375 -1.14 25.52 4.57
N GLY A 376 -2.21 26.02 5.21
CA GLY A 376 -3.58 25.49 5.04
C GLY A 376 -3.90 24.17 5.77
N GLU A 377 -2.99 23.67 6.63
CA GLU A 377 -3.27 22.54 7.53
C GLU A 377 -3.78 23.04 8.91
N ALA A 378 -4.85 22.46 9.46
CA ALA A 378 -5.40 22.85 10.76
C ALA A 378 -4.71 22.17 11.96
N ARG A 379 -4.46 22.91 13.05
CA ARG A 379 -3.89 22.43 14.32
C ARG A 379 -5.00 21.87 15.23
N GLY A 380 -5.48 20.68 14.92
CA GLY A 380 -6.42 19.88 15.73
C GLY A 380 -5.77 18.69 16.48
N PRO A 381 -6.55 17.90 17.26
CA PRO A 381 -6.10 16.66 17.85
C PRO A 381 -5.65 15.70 16.75
N ARG A 382 -4.42 15.19 16.86
CA ARG A 382 -3.96 14.09 16.02
C ARG A 382 -4.32 12.80 16.72
N ALA A 383 -4.92 11.85 15.99
CA ALA A 383 -5.04 10.48 16.47
C ALA A 383 -3.65 9.96 16.84
N LEU A 384 -3.46 9.54 18.08
CA LEU A 384 -2.24 8.87 18.51
C LEU A 384 -2.17 7.50 17.80
N GLY A 385 -0.96 7.09 17.41
CA GLY A 385 -0.74 5.89 16.59
C GLY A 385 -1.14 4.58 17.27
N GLY A 386 -1.09 4.53 18.60
CA GLY A 386 -1.40 3.35 19.41
C GLY A 386 -2.88 3.17 19.74
N LEU A 387 -3.20 1.98 20.28
CA LEU A 387 -4.44 1.71 21.02
C LEU A 387 -4.38 2.35 22.42
N ALA A 388 -3.24 2.24 23.09
CA ALA A 388 -3.01 2.80 24.42
C ALA A 388 -2.65 4.30 24.36
N LYS A 389 -2.54 4.94 25.53
CA LYS A 389 -2.18 6.35 25.72
C LYS A 389 -3.15 7.35 25.09
N GLN A 390 -4.43 7.00 24.97
CA GLN A 390 -5.43 7.89 24.40
C GLN A 390 -5.80 9.03 25.36
N THR A 391 -6.10 10.19 24.78
CA THR A 391 -6.57 11.37 25.49
C THR A 391 -7.86 11.84 24.85
N ALA A 392 -8.88 12.16 25.65
CA ALA A 392 -10.13 12.75 25.14
C ALA A 392 -9.94 14.18 24.62
N TYR A 393 -9.04 14.96 25.25
CA TYR A 393 -8.80 16.34 24.91
C TYR A 393 -7.39 16.77 25.29
N LYS A 394 -6.95 17.89 24.74
CA LYS A 394 -5.73 18.59 25.16
C LYS A 394 -6.11 19.88 25.87
N LYS A 395 -5.38 20.24 26.94
CA LYS A 395 -5.55 21.53 27.61
C LYS A 395 -5.38 22.66 26.59
N LEU A 396 -6.40 23.52 26.45
CA LEU A 396 -6.29 24.73 25.62
C LEU A 396 -5.23 25.65 26.24
N LYS A 397 -4.25 26.07 25.43
CA LYS A 397 -3.16 26.96 25.85
C LYS A 397 -3.35 28.43 25.44
N GLY A 398 -4.52 28.78 24.89
CA GLY A 398 -4.80 30.13 24.38
C GLY A 398 -3.97 30.52 23.15
N GLY A 399 -4.25 31.70 22.58
CA GLY A 399 -3.43 32.36 21.54
C GLY A 399 -4.27 33.00 20.43
N THR A 400 -3.62 33.49 19.37
CA THR A 400 -4.15 34.59 18.56
C THR A 400 -4.37 34.27 17.08
N SER A 401 -4.07 33.06 16.60
CA SER A 401 -4.24 32.71 15.18
C SER A 401 -5.70 32.46 14.81
N GLN A 402 -6.04 32.67 13.54
CA GLN A 402 -7.38 32.46 12.99
C GLN A 402 -7.91 31.04 13.22
N LEU A 403 -9.22 30.96 13.45
CA LEU A 403 -9.92 29.68 13.59
C LEU A 403 -10.10 29.02 12.22
N ASN A 404 -10.03 27.70 12.20
CA ASN A 404 -10.49 26.90 11.07
C ASN A 404 -12.02 26.87 11.02
N ASP A 405 -12.58 26.42 9.89
CA ASP A 405 -14.03 26.21 9.71
C ASP A 405 -14.64 25.45 10.91
N LEU A 406 -15.65 26.05 11.53
CA LEU A 406 -16.18 25.58 12.82
C LEU A 406 -16.83 24.20 12.69
N MET A 407 -17.53 23.93 11.59
CA MET A 407 -18.12 22.61 11.31
C MET A 407 -17.02 21.56 11.16
N THR A 408 -15.95 21.89 10.45
CA THR A 408 -14.77 21.04 10.33
C THR A 408 -14.18 20.71 11.70
N ASN A 409 -14.06 21.70 12.59
CA ASN A 409 -13.54 21.45 13.93
C ASN A 409 -14.42 20.51 14.74
N VAL A 410 -15.74 20.66 14.66
CA VAL A 410 -16.71 19.76 15.31
C VAL A 410 -16.53 18.32 14.83
N LEU A 411 -16.53 18.11 13.51
CA LEU A 411 -16.40 16.76 12.93
C LEU A 411 -15.03 16.14 13.24
N MET A 412 -13.96 16.94 13.28
CA MET A 412 -12.64 16.49 13.75
C MET A 412 -12.68 16.01 15.20
N ASN A 413 -13.34 16.76 16.08
CA ASN A 413 -13.45 16.42 17.49
C ASN A 413 -14.30 15.17 17.70
N TRP A 414 -15.42 15.03 17.00
CA TRP A 414 -16.26 13.83 17.06
C TRP A 414 -15.51 12.58 16.58
N ASN A 415 -14.82 12.67 15.44
CA ASN A 415 -13.97 11.58 14.97
C ASN A 415 -12.86 11.23 15.97
N HIS A 416 -12.24 12.25 16.60
CA HIS A 416 -11.24 12.04 17.63
C HIS A 416 -11.81 11.32 18.86
N LEU A 417 -12.93 11.79 19.41
CA LEU A 417 -13.56 11.21 20.59
C LEU A 417 -13.97 9.76 20.34
N ILE A 418 -14.66 9.47 19.23
CA ILE A 418 -15.05 8.09 18.89
C ILE A 418 -13.81 7.21 18.70
N SER A 419 -12.80 7.67 17.96
CA SER A 419 -11.58 6.89 17.73
C SER A 419 -10.82 6.62 19.04
N ALA A 420 -10.66 7.64 19.90
CA ALA A 420 -10.00 7.52 21.19
C ALA A 420 -10.77 6.59 22.14
N SER A 421 -12.09 6.64 22.12
CA SER A 421 -12.99 5.79 22.93
C SER A 421 -12.81 4.31 22.57
N LEU A 422 -12.93 3.97 21.28
CA LEU A 422 -12.76 2.59 20.80
C LEU A 422 -11.35 2.06 21.06
N LYS A 423 -10.32 2.89 20.85
CA LYS A 423 -8.93 2.53 21.13
C LYS A 423 -8.67 2.31 22.62
N ASN A 424 -9.17 3.19 23.47
CA ASN A 424 -9.04 3.08 24.93
C ASN A 424 -9.71 1.81 25.43
N GLN A 425 -10.92 1.51 24.95
CA GLN A 425 -11.64 0.28 25.30
C GLN A 425 -10.87 -0.97 24.89
N ALA A 426 -10.37 -1.03 23.65
CA ALA A 426 -9.58 -2.17 23.17
C ALA A 426 -8.29 -2.35 23.99
N ALA A 427 -7.58 -1.26 24.29
CA ALA A 427 -6.36 -1.29 25.09
C ALA A 427 -6.63 -1.67 26.55
N SER A 428 -7.73 -1.20 27.14
CA SER A 428 -8.11 -1.50 28.52
C SER A 428 -8.39 -2.99 28.69
N HIS A 429 -9.18 -3.57 27.78
CA HIS A 429 -9.47 -5.00 27.79
C HIS A 429 -8.19 -5.85 27.61
N ALA A 430 -7.35 -5.50 26.63
CA ALA A 430 -6.08 -6.19 26.39
C ALA A 430 -5.11 -6.09 27.59
N LEU A 431 -5.00 -4.93 28.22
CA LEU A 431 -4.12 -4.74 29.38
C LEU A 431 -4.63 -5.49 30.61
N GLN A 432 -5.94 -5.56 30.80
CA GLN A 432 -6.51 -6.36 31.88
C GLN A 432 -6.21 -7.85 31.66
N ALA A 433 -6.40 -8.38 30.45
CA ALA A 433 -6.00 -9.76 30.11
C ALA A 433 -4.50 -10.00 30.31
N ALA A 434 -3.65 -9.04 29.93
CA ALA A 434 -2.21 -9.13 30.16
C ALA A 434 -1.84 -9.15 31.65
N VAL A 435 -2.56 -8.42 32.51
CA VAL A 435 -2.39 -8.48 33.97
C VAL A 435 -2.82 -9.84 34.50
N ASP A 436 -3.98 -10.35 34.06
CA ASP A 436 -4.51 -11.64 34.51
C ASP A 436 -3.55 -12.81 34.16
N MET A 437 -2.79 -12.67 33.07
CA MET A 437 -1.75 -13.62 32.64
C MET A 437 -0.35 -13.35 33.24
N GLY A 438 -0.17 -12.29 34.03
CA GLY A 438 1.14 -11.92 34.58
C GLY A 438 2.14 -11.38 33.56
N ILE A 439 1.68 -10.96 32.38
CA ILE A 439 2.47 -10.32 31.32
C ILE A 439 2.60 -8.81 31.57
N ALA A 440 1.64 -8.22 32.29
CA ALA A 440 1.64 -6.81 32.68
C ALA A 440 1.39 -6.64 34.18
N THR A 441 1.83 -5.51 34.73
CA THR A 441 1.58 -5.11 36.12
C THR A 441 1.03 -3.69 36.18
N LYS A 442 0.06 -3.45 37.07
CA LYS A 442 -0.45 -2.10 37.33
C LYS A 442 0.57 -1.35 38.19
N VAL A 443 0.95 -0.15 37.77
CA VAL A 443 1.91 0.71 38.46
C VAL A 443 1.33 2.08 38.76
N SER A 444 1.80 2.71 39.83
CA SER A 444 1.38 4.09 40.14
C SER A 444 2.05 5.09 39.20
N SER A 445 1.40 6.23 38.97
CA SER A 445 1.97 7.31 38.14
C SER A 445 3.32 7.84 38.63
N LYS A 446 3.64 7.67 39.92
CA LYS A 446 4.91 8.05 40.55
C LYS A 446 6.01 6.99 40.42
N ALA A 447 5.63 5.72 40.24
CA ALA A 447 6.56 4.59 40.20
C ALA A 447 6.83 4.08 38.78
N LYS A 448 6.17 4.65 37.77
CA LYS A 448 6.26 4.19 36.38
C LYS A 448 7.65 4.36 35.77
N SER A 449 8.03 3.40 34.93
CA SER A 449 9.16 3.47 34.03
C SER A 449 8.89 4.37 32.82
N LYS A 450 9.91 4.56 31.97
CA LYS A 450 9.78 5.31 30.71
C LYS A 450 8.93 4.57 29.68
N ASP A 451 8.90 3.24 29.76
CA ASP A 451 8.24 2.37 28.79
C ASP A 451 6.80 2.03 29.18
N ALA A 452 6.39 2.40 30.40
CA ALA A 452 5.02 2.25 30.88
C ALA A 452 4.00 2.87 29.90
N ILE A 453 2.86 2.21 29.79
CA ILE A 453 1.71 2.64 28.99
C ILE A 453 0.50 2.85 29.88
N TYR A 454 -0.46 3.66 29.44
CA TYR A 454 -1.67 3.90 30.20
C TYR A 454 -2.91 3.73 29.36
N VAL A 455 -3.99 3.38 30.03
CA VAL A 455 -5.37 3.53 29.57
C VAL A 455 -6.10 4.45 30.53
N ARG A 456 -7.27 4.95 30.12
CA ARG A 456 -8.14 5.72 30.99
C ARG A 456 -9.26 4.80 31.49
N GLU A 457 -9.46 4.81 32.80
CA GLU A 457 -10.60 4.20 33.48
C GLU A 457 -11.28 5.30 34.29
N ASP A 458 -12.58 5.54 34.04
CA ASP A 458 -13.33 6.65 34.66
C ASP A 458 -12.60 8.00 34.50
N GLY A 459 -12.06 8.27 33.31
CA GLY A 459 -11.32 9.48 33.02
C GLY A 459 -9.97 9.62 33.75
N LYS A 460 -9.49 8.61 34.47
CA LYS A 460 -8.20 8.63 35.18
C LYS A 460 -7.18 7.73 34.51
N GLU A 461 -5.94 8.18 34.41
CA GLU A 461 -4.85 7.38 33.84
C GLU A 461 -4.48 6.23 34.78
N GLN A 462 -4.68 5.00 34.30
CA GLN A 462 -4.17 3.78 34.92
C GLN A 462 -2.93 3.33 34.16
N TRP A 463 -1.80 3.23 34.85
CA TRP A 463 -0.50 2.93 34.25
C TRP A 463 -0.14 1.46 34.41
N PHE A 464 0.47 0.91 33.36
CA PHE A 464 0.83 -0.50 33.23
C PHE A 464 2.27 -0.64 32.72
N GLU A 465 2.99 -1.61 33.26
CA GLU A 465 4.30 -2.04 32.78
C GLU A 465 4.19 -3.47 32.27
N LEU A 466 4.68 -3.71 31.05
CA LEU A 466 4.74 -5.03 30.45
C LEU A 466 6.12 -5.63 30.71
N ASN A 467 6.17 -6.95 30.84
CA ASN A 467 7.43 -7.67 31.02
C ASN A 467 8.37 -7.43 29.83
N ASP A 468 9.67 -7.35 30.11
CA ASP A 468 10.73 -7.23 29.07
C ASP A 468 10.98 -8.54 28.30
N ASP A 469 10.11 -9.53 28.46
CA ASP A 469 10.15 -10.77 27.69
C ASP A 469 9.50 -10.62 26.30
N GLN A 470 9.52 -11.70 25.53
CA GLN A 470 9.00 -11.68 24.17
C GLN A 470 7.48 -11.51 24.12
N ASP A 471 6.75 -12.06 25.08
CA ASP A 471 5.29 -12.02 25.11
C ASP A 471 4.84 -10.58 25.45
N GLY A 472 5.44 -9.96 26.46
CA GLY A 472 5.25 -8.55 26.80
C GLY A 472 5.64 -7.61 25.65
N SER A 473 6.75 -7.87 24.96
CA SER A 473 7.17 -7.09 23.78
C SER A 473 6.18 -7.16 22.62
N LEU A 474 5.64 -8.36 22.32
CA LEU A 474 4.67 -8.55 21.24
C LEU A 474 3.35 -7.85 21.55
N VAL A 475 2.89 -7.90 22.80
CA VAL A 475 1.68 -7.20 23.27
C VAL A 475 1.89 -5.69 23.26
N LEU A 476 3.06 -5.21 23.70
CA LEU A 476 3.41 -3.80 23.68
C LEU A 476 3.40 -3.22 22.25
N ASP A 477 3.98 -3.93 21.27
CA ASP A 477 3.98 -3.51 19.87
C ASP A 477 2.56 -3.35 19.32
N SER A 478 1.65 -4.28 19.65
CA SER A 478 0.22 -4.17 19.30
C SER A 478 -0.46 -2.96 19.95
N LEU A 479 -0.19 -2.71 21.23
CA LEU A 479 -0.82 -1.61 21.98
C LEU A 479 -0.31 -0.22 21.60
N VAL A 480 0.98 -0.09 21.29
CA VAL A 480 1.60 1.20 20.96
C VAL A 480 1.52 1.51 19.46
N SER A 481 1.35 0.49 18.61
CA SER A 481 1.20 0.57 17.15
C SER A 481 1.96 1.78 16.58
N LEU A 482 3.29 1.71 16.63
CA LEU A 482 4.17 2.84 16.34
C LEU A 482 3.83 3.47 14.97
N ASN A 483 3.17 4.63 14.95
CA ASN A 483 3.02 5.45 13.76
C ASN A 483 4.37 6.07 13.45
N TRP A 484 5.16 5.38 12.63
CA TRP A 484 6.52 5.79 12.35
C TRP A 484 6.55 6.98 11.38
N SER A 485 7.02 8.12 11.89
CA SER A 485 7.07 9.39 11.17
C SER A 485 7.94 9.36 9.92
N GLY A 486 8.96 8.50 9.83
CA GLY A 486 9.85 8.44 8.67
C GLY A 486 9.26 7.78 7.41
N LEU A 487 8.00 7.30 7.46
CA LEU A 487 7.25 6.96 6.25
C LEU A 487 6.62 8.18 5.55
N ASN A 488 6.67 9.36 6.15
CA ASN A 488 6.05 10.59 5.64
C ASN A 488 6.98 11.48 4.80
N THR A 489 8.08 10.93 4.27
CA THR A 489 8.98 11.66 3.36
C THR A 489 8.25 12.12 2.08
N ARG A 490 8.71 13.21 1.46
CA ARG A 490 8.15 13.76 0.21
C ARG A 490 8.11 12.71 -0.91
N SER A 491 9.16 11.88 -1.02
CA SER A 491 9.25 10.80 -2.00
C SER A 491 8.20 9.71 -1.78
N MET A 492 7.97 9.27 -0.53
CA MET A 492 6.92 8.30 -0.19
C MET A 492 5.51 8.85 -0.44
N LYS A 493 5.27 10.12 -0.11
CA LYS A 493 3.99 10.80 -0.42
C LYS A 493 3.72 10.80 -1.92
N MET A 494 4.73 11.16 -2.74
CA MET A 494 4.67 11.17 -4.19
C MET A 494 4.41 9.77 -4.76
N MET A 495 5.17 8.75 -4.37
CA MET A 495 4.93 7.36 -4.81
C MET A 495 3.53 6.88 -4.45
N GLY A 496 3.01 7.27 -3.28
CA GLY A 496 1.64 6.98 -2.87
C GLY A 496 0.57 7.61 -3.76
N VAL A 497 0.83 8.75 -4.41
CA VAL A 497 -0.10 9.38 -5.36
C VAL A 497 -0.36 8.46 -6.56
N PHE A 498 0.70 7.88 -7.16
CA PHE A 498 0.56 6.96 -8.29
C PHE A 498 -0.23 5.70 -7.91
N LYS A 499 0.04 5.13 -6.73
CA LYS A 499 -0.74 4.00 -6.20
C LYS A 499 -2.22 4.35 -6.03
N ARG A 500 -2.52 5.52 -5.44
CA ARG A 500 -3.91 5.99 -5.25
C ARG A 500 -4.61 6.27 -6.57
N ALA A 501 -3.93 6.91 -7.52
CA ALA A 501 -4.47 7.22 -8.85
C ALA A 501 -4.87 5.94 -9.59
N LEU A 502 -3.97 4.95 -9.65
CA LEU A 502 -4.28 3.67 -10.29
C LEU A 502 -5.40 2.94 -9.56
N THR A 503 -5.32 2.83 -8.23
CA THR A 503 -6.31 2.06 -7.44
C THR A 503 -7.70 2.67 -7.62
N ARG A 504 -7.86 4.00 -7.49
CA ARG A 504 -9.13 4.70 -7.75
C ARG A 504 -9.58 4.52 -9.20
N GLY A 505 -8.66 4.66 -10.16
CA GLY A 505 -8.95 4.48 -11.57
C GLY A 505 -9.43 3.07 -11.93
N VAL A 506 -8.97 2.04 -11.20
CA VAL A 506 -9.42 0.65 -11.34
C VAL A 506 -10.74 0.40 -10.61
N THR A 507 -10.92 0.92 -9.40
CA THR A 507 -12.15 0.70 -8.60
C THR A 507 -13.37 1.45 -9.13
N LEU A 508 -13.16 2.52 -9.91
CA LEU A 508 -14.22 3.20 -10.67
C LEU A 508 -14.70 2.40 -11.89
N ASN A 509 -14.04 1.30 -12.28
CA ASN A 509 -14.46 0.51 -13.43
C ASN A 509 -15.69 -0.37 -13.11
N PRO A 510 -16.81 -0.24 -13.83
CA PRO A 510 -18.00 -1.08 -13.61
C PRO A 510 -17.71 -2.58 -13.83
N GLU A 511 -16.87 -2.91 -14.82
CA GLU A 511 -16.43 -4.30 -15.07
C GLU A 511 -15.66 -4.88 -13.89
N PHE A 512 -14.91 -4.03 -13.17
CA PHE A 512 -14.16 -4.45 -11.99
C PHE A 512 -15.08 -4.66 -10.79
N ARG A 513 -16.03 -3.74 -10.53
CA ARG A 513 -17.00 -3.87 -9.43
C ARG A 513 -17.84 -5.13 -9.56
N ILE A 514 -18.38 -5.40 -10.76
CA ILE A 514 -19.17 -6.61 -11.02
C ILE A 514 -18.30 -7.86 -10.85
N ALA A 515 -17.10 -7.88 -11.47
CA ALA A 515 -16.21 -9.03 -11.36
C ALA A 515 -15.77 -9.30 -9.91
N ASN A 516 -15.50 -8.25 -9.13
CA ASN A 516 -15.16 -8.40 -7.72
C ASN A 516 -16.35 -8.89 -6.90
N GLY A 517 -17.55 -8.34 -7.10
CA GLY A 517 -18.75 -8.85 -6.43
C GLY A 517 -18.95 -10.36 -6.66
N MET A 518 -18.73 -10.85 -7.89
CA MET A 518 -18.78 -12.29 -8.20
C MET A 518 -17.68 -13.09 -7.46
N ARG A 519 -16.43 -12.58 -7.46
CA ARG A 519 -15.30 -13.21 -6.76
C ARG A 519 -15.53 -13.29 -5.27
N ASP A 520 -15.91 -12.16 -4.67
CA ASP A 520 -16.07 -12.01 -3.23
C ASP A 520 -17.22 -12.88 -2.73
N THR A 521 -18.29 -13.04 -3.51
CA THR A 521 -19.40 -13.94 -3.15
C THR A 521 -18.95 -15.40 -3.05
N LEU A 522 -18.10 -15.86 -3.97
CA LEU A 522 -17.56 -17.23 -3.93
C LEU A 522 -16.55 -17.40 -2.79
N THR A 523 -15.65 -16.42 -2.60
CA THR A 523 -14.65 -16.45 -1.52
C THR A 523 -15.31 -16.37 -0.15
N ALA A 524 -16.31 -15.52 0.04
CA ALA A 524 -16.99 -15.30 1.31
C ALA A 524 -17.58 -16.60 1.87
N ILE A 525 -18.17 -17.45 1.04
CA ILE A 525 -18.70 -18.75 1.47
C ILE A 525 -17.60 -19.68 2.00
N ALA A 526 -16.38 -19.57 1.48
CA ALA A 526 -15.26 -20.38 1.94
C ALA A 526 -14.64 -19.83 3.25
N VAL A 527 -14.60 -18.50 3.42
CA VAL A 527 -13.81 -17.86 4.48
C VAL A 527 -14.64 -17.16 5.57
N ALA A 528 -15.95 -17.00 5.42
CA ALA A 528 -16.82 -16.43 6.44
C ALA A 528 -17.79 -17.49 7.02
N PRO A 529 -18.17 -17.41 8.31
CA PRO A 529 -19.09 -18.34 8.96
C PRO A 529 -20.56 -18.12 8.53
N MET A 530 -20.79 -18.07 7.22
CA MET A 530 -22.09 -17.85 6.59
C MET A 530 -22.66 -19.12 5.96
N SER A 531 -23.93 -19.08 5.58
CA SER A 531 -24.64 -20.15 4.87
C SER A 531 -23.90 -20.60 3.62
N LYS A 532 -23.86 -21.91 3.36
CA LYS A 532 -23.29 -22.48 2.12
C LYS A 532 -24.18 -22.23 0.89
N ASN A 533 -25.42 -21.77 1.09
CA ASN A 533 -26.36 -21.48 0.01
C ASN A 533 -26.05 -20.11 -0.64
N PHE A 534 -25.42 -20.17 -1.81
CA PHE A 534 -25.05 -19.01 -2.62
C PHE A 534 -26.23 -18.07 -2.91
N ALA A 535 -27.38 -18.60 -3.35
CA ALA A 535 -28.53 -17.79 -3.73
C ALA A 535 -29.15 -17.07 -2.52
N LYS A 536 -29.22 -17.75 -1.37
CA LYS A 536 -29.67 -17.12 -0.11
C LYS A 536 -28.76 -15.94 0.25
N ASN A 537 -27.45 -16.13 0.22
CA ASN A 537 -26.49 -15.09 0.60
C ASN A 537 -26.58 -13.87 -0.31
N VAL A 538 -26.68 -14.07 -1.62
CA VAL A 538 -26.83 -12.95 -2.58
C VAL A 538 -28.15 -12.20 -2.34
N ALA A 539 -29.27 -12.90 -2.19
CA ALA A 539 -30.57 -12.26 -2.01
C ALA A 539 -30.66 -11.49 -0.68
N GLN A 540 -30.27 -12.14 0.43
CA GLN A 540 -30.23 -11.53 1.76
C GLN A 540 -29.27 -10.35 1.80
N GLY A 541 -28.04 -10.54 1.32
CA GLY A 541 -27.01 -9.51 1.28
C GLY A 541 -27.39 -8.32 0.40
N TRP A 542 -28.06 -8.57 -0.74
CA TRP A 542 -28.50 -7.49 -1.61
C TRP A 542 -29.53 -6.62 -0.89
N LYS A 543 -30.51 -7.21 -0.20
CA LYS A 543 -31.51 -6.48 0.60
C LYS A 543 -30.84 -5.71 1.75
N ALA A 544 -29.98 -6.38 2.50
CA ALA A 544 -29.33 -5.86 3.71
C ALA A 544 -28.22 -4.82 3.43
N ALA A 545 -27.68 -4.75 2.21
CA ALA A 545 -26.73 -3.71 1.80
C ALA A 545 -27.41 -2.50 1.15
N GLY A 546 -28.73 -2.35 1.29
CA GLY A 546 -29.47 -1.19 0.79
C GLY A 546 -29.09 0.08 1.55
N LYS A 547 -29.01 1.23 0.84
CA LYS A 547 -28.57 2.51 1.42
C LYS A 547 -29.36 2.92 2.67
N GLU A 548 -30.66 2.67 2.68
CA GLU A 548 -31.59 3.03 3.78
C GLU A 548 -31.90 1.84 4.70
N SER A 549 -31.15 0.73 4.58
CA SER A 549 -31.37 -0.42 5.45
C SER A 549 -30.73 -0.19 6.82
N ASP A 550 -31.47 -0.50 7.88
CA ASP A 550 -30.94 -0.42 9.26
C ASP A 550 -29.67 -1.27 9.41
N THR A 551 -29.64 -2.47 8.82
CA THR A 551 -28.45 -3.32 8.77
C THR A 551 -27.21 -2.58 8.30
N LEU A 552 -27.27 -1.89 7.16
CA LEU A 552 -26.12 -1.15 6.62
C LEU A 552 -25.73 0.02 7.53
N ILE A 553 -26.71 0.71 8.12
CA ILE A 553 -26.48 1.82 9.05
C ILE A 553 -25.74 1.33 10.30
N GLN A 554 -26.22 0.26 10.93
CA GLN A 554 -25.57 -0.34 12.10
C GLN A 554 -24.18 -0.89 11.75
N MET A 555 -24.04 -1.55 10.61
CA MET A 555 -22.73 -2.04 10.13
C MET A 555 -21.75 -0.91 9.85
N LEU A 556 -22.22 0.22 9.30
CA LEU A 556 -21.37 1.38 9.03
C LEU A 556 -20.86 1.97 10.34
N ALA A 557 -21.73 2.06 11.35
CA ALA A 557 -21.40 2.61 12.65
C ALA A 557 -20.49 1.68 13.47
N GLY A 558 -20.83 0.40 13.56
CA GLY A 558 -20.06 -0.61 14.29
C GLY A 558 -18.79 -1.06 13.55
N GLY A 559 -18.60 -0.61 12.31
CA GLY A 559 -17.42 -0.90 11.51
C GLY A 559 -17.46 -2.22 10.76
N GLY A 560 -18.61 -2.89 10.66
CA GLY A 560 -18.82 -4.09 9.84
C GLY A 560 -18.91 -3.84 8.33
N ALA A 561 -19.15 -2.59 7.90
CA ALA A 561 -19.17 -2.15 6.50
C ALA A 561 -18.06 -1.13 6.21
N PHE A 562 -17.65 -1.02 4.94
CA PHE A 562 -16.88 0.14 4.48
C PHE A 562 -17.84 1.26 4.07
N GLY A 563 -17.49 2.50 4.44
CA GLY A 563 -18.31 3.70 4.18
C GLY A 563 -18.56 3.98 2.70
N THR A 564 -19.62 4.74 2.41
CA THR A 564 -20.12 4.94 1.03
C THR A 564 -19.19 5.73 0.12
N SER A 565 -18.21 6.43 0.68
CA SER A 565 -17.21 7.24 -0.05
C SER A 565 -15.89 6.49 -0.33
N GLY A 566 -15.90 5.16 -0.15
CA GLY A 566 -14.76 4.27 -0.38
C GLY A 566 -13.65 4.45 0.65
N TYR A 567 -12.52 3.77 0.45
CA TYR A 567 -11.34 3.79 1.35
C TYR A 567 -11.02 5.18 1.88
N ILE A 568 -11.36 5.40 3.14
CA ILE A 568 -11.02 6.58 3.92
C ILE A 568 -10.18 6.08 5.09
N ASP A 569 -8.88 6.41 5.06
CA ASP A 569 -8.00 6.22 6.20
C ASP A 569 -8.44 7.21 7.28
N GLY A 570 -8.95 6.72 8.42
CA GLY A 570 -9.50 7.56 9.49
C GLY A 570 -8.49 8.48 10.18
N THR A 571 -7.21 8.37 9.84
CA THR A 571 -6.15 9.29 10.28
C THR A 571 -5.82 10.38 9.25
N SER A 572 -6.42 10.33 8.06
CA SER A 572 -6.12 11.21 6.94
C SER A 572 -6.99 12.49 7.01
N PRO A 573 -6.42 13.70 6.87
CA PRO A 573 -7.19 14.94 6.80
C PRO A 573 -8.25 14.95 5.69
N GLU A 574 -8.03 14.18 4.62
CA GLU A 574 -8.98 14.02 3.51
C GLU A 574 -10.26 13.26 3.91
N ALA A 575 -10.18 12.37 4.90
CA ALA A 575 -11.33 11.70 5.50
C ALA A 575 -12.32 12.70 6.08
N ILE A 576 -11.77 13.56 6.93
CA ILE A 576 -12.48 14.62 7.64
C ILE A 576 -13.03 15.61 6.62
N LYS A 577 -12.22 16.04 5.65
CA LYS A 577 -12.67 16.96 4.58
C LYS A 577 -13.86 16.40 3.81
N ARG A 578 -13.88 15.09 3.50
CA ARG A 578 -15.03 14.46 2.84
C ARG A 578 -16.27 14.41 3.74
N LEU A 579 -16.12 14.12 5.02
CA LEU A 579 -17.23 14.16 5.98
C LEU A 579 -17.83 15.57 6.09
N VAL A 580 -16.97 16.59 6.05
CA VAL A 580 -17.37 18.02 5.95
C VAL A 580 -18.13 18.27 4.65
N ASP A 581 -17.57 17.90 3.50
CA ASP A 581 -18.23 18.08 2.19
C ASP A 581 -19.60 17.36 2.12
N MET A 582 -19.75 16.24 2.84
CA MET A 582 -21.01 15.50 2.95
C MET A 582 -22.03 16.18 3.86
N GLY A 583 -21.59 16.85 4.93
CA GLY A 583 -22.45 17.61 5.85
C GLY A 583 -22.79 19.02 5.35
N VAL A 584 -21.94 19.61 4.52
CA VAL A 584 -22.00 21.01 4.06
C VAL A 584 -22.46 21.07 2.60
N ASN A 585 -23.71 20.74 2.33
CA ASN A 585 -24.26 20.90 0.98
C ASN A 585 -24.89 22.30 0.85
N LYS A 586 -24.05 23.31 0.57
CA LYS A 586 -24.44 24.74 0.49
C LYS A 586 -25.24 25.11 -0.75
N ASP A 587 -25.31 24.24 -1.77
CA ASP A 587 -26.04 24.52 -3.01
C ASP A 587 -26.98 23.38 -3.39
N THR A 588 -28.26 23.53 -3.00
CA THR A 588 -29.34 22.67 -3.50
C THR A 588 -30.12 23.42 -4.59
N ILE A 589 -29.44 23.75 -5.70
CA ILE A 589 -30.07 24.36 -6.88
C ILE A 589 -29.90 23.44 -8.09
N LEU A 590 -31.00 23.32 -8.85
CA LEU A 590 -31.18 22.53 -10.07
C LEU A 590 -30.25 23.01 -11.21
N ASP A 591 -29.01 22.54 -11.22
CA ASP A 591 -28.07 22.64 -12.35
C ASP A 591 -28.03 21.28 -13.10
N PRO A 592 -27.92 21.20 -14.45
CA PRO A 592 -27.53 19.98 -15.16
C PRO A 592 -26.31 19.25 -14.57
N ARG A 593 -25.41 19.94 -13.85
CA ARG A 593 -24.37 19.32 -13.00
C ARG A 593 -24.94 18.40 -11.91
N GLY A 594 -26.13 18.70 -11.40
CA GLY A 594 -26.88 17.91 -10.42
C GLY A 594 -27.38 16.57 -10.95
N THR A 595 -27.75 16.46 -12.24
CA THR A 595 -28.15 15.18 -12.84
C THR A 595 -26.96 14.23 -13.00
N LEU A 596 -25.80 14.76 -13.41
CA LEU A 596 -24.55 14.00 -13.47
C LEU A 596 -24.08 13.58 -12.07
N LYS A 597 -24.18 14.47 -11.07
CA LYS A 597 -23.91 14.15 -9.66
C LYS A 597 -24.82 13.04 -9.17
N LYS A 598 -26.14 13.11 -9.40
CA LYS A 598 -27.11 12.05 -9.04
C LYS A 598 -26.78 10.70 -9.70
N ALA A 599 -26.41 10.71 -10.98
CA ALA A 599 -26.01 9.48 -11.69
C ALA A 599 -24.72 8.89 -11.11
N PHE A 600 -23.75 9.74 -10.76
CA PHE A 600 -22.53 9.33 -10.10
C PHE A 600 -22.78 8.80 -8.68
N ASP A 601 -23.64 9.47 -7.89
CA ASP A 601 -24.05 9.04 -6.56
C ASP A 601 -24.76 7.68 -6.60
N ALA A 602 -25.63 7.46 -7.60
CA ALA A 602 -26.26 6.17 -7.83
C ALA A 602 -25.25 5.08 -8.21
N TYR A 603 -24.23 5.43 -8.99
CA TYR A 603 -23.14 4.52 -9.35
C TYR A 603 -22.24 4.16 -8.15
N GLU A 604 -21.92 5.14 -7.29
CA GLU A 604 -21.21 4.91 -6.03
C GLU A 604 -22.04 4.08 -5.07
N ALA A 605 -23.34 4.35 -4.93
CA ALA A 605 -24.26 3.54 -4.11
C ALA A 605 -24.36 2.09 -4.62
N PHE A 606 -24.40 1.88 -5.94
CA PHE A 606 -24.32 0.54 -6.52
C PHE A 606 -22.99 -0.15 -6.17
N GLY A 607 -21.87 0.58 -6.27
CA GLY A 607 -20.55 0.08 -5.87
C GLY A 607 -20.49 -0.34 -4.41
N ALA A 608 -20.89 0.55 -3.50
CA ALA A 608 -20.92 0.31 -2.05
C ALA A 608 -21.84 -0.87 -1.70
N ARG A 609 -22.99 -1.00 -2.37
CA ARG A 609 -23.90 -2.15 -2.20
C ARG A 609 -23.23 -3.46 -2.63
N THR A 610 -22.56 -3.49 -3.79
CA THR A 610 -21.85 -4.70 -4.24
C THR A 610 -20.70 -5.09 -3.32
N GLU A 611 -19.99 -4.11 -2.75
CA GLU A 611 -18.88 -4.32 -1.82
C GLU A 611 -19.35 -4.83 -0.45
N ASN A 612 -20.48 -4.33 0.04
CA ASN A 612 -21.02 -4.69 1.35
C ASN A 612 -22.04 -5.85 1.30
N MET A 613 -22.45 -6.34 0.12
CA MET A 613 -23.48 -7.38 -0.02
C MET A 613 -23.18 -8.63 0.81
N ASN A 614 -22.00 -9.23 0.65
CA ASN A 614 -21.63 -10.47 1.37
C ASN A 614 -21.39 -10.22 2.86
N ARG A 615 -20.92 -9.02 3.20
CA ARG A 615 -20.70 -8.56 4.57
C ARG A 615 -22.03 -8.46 5.31
N ALA A 616 -23.01 -7.80 4.69
CA ALA A 616 -24.35 -7.63 5.23
C ALA A 616 -25.11 -8.94 5.38
N ALA A 617 -24.94 -9.87 4.43
CA ALA A 617 -25.47 -11.23 4.59
C ALA A 617 -24.86 -11.94 5.81
N ASN A 618 -23.55 -11.82 6.04
CA ASN A 618 -22.89 -12.45 7.18
C ASN A 618 -23.27 -11.77 8.50
N TYR A 619 -23.43 -10.45 8.51
CA TYR A 619 -23.87 -9.69 9.67
C TYR A 619 -25.27 -10.13 10.14
N GLU A 620 -26.25 -10.16 9.23
CA GLU A 620 -27.61 -10.65 9.54
C GLU A 620 -27.58 -12.08 10.06
N GLN A 621 -26.81 -12.96 9.41
CA GLN A 621 -26.69 -14.35 9.83
C GLN A 621 -25.94 -14.53 11.16
N ALA A 622 -25.07 -13.59 11.54
CA ALA A 622 -24.43 -13.58 12.85
C ALA A 622 -25.43 -13.20 13.94
N LEU A 623 -26.26 -12.18 13.70
CA LEU A 623 -27.33 -11.78 14.61
C LEU A 623 -28.45 -12.85 14.71
N GLU A 624 -28.81 -13.50 13.60
CA GLU A 624 -29.74 -14.67 13.58
C GLU A 624 -29.22 -15.85 14.42
N LYS A 625 -27.91 -15.91 14.70
CA LYS A 625 -27.26 -16.92 15.54
C LYS A 625 -26.99 -16.41 16.97
N ASP A 626 -27.67 -15.34 17.38
CA ASP A 626 -27.55 -14.72 18.71
C ASP A 626 -26.13 -14.27 19.07
N LYS A 627 -25.30 -13.94 18.06
CA LYS A 627 -23.99 -13.31 18.30
C LYS A 627 -24.16 -11.84 18.67
N ASP A 628 -23.27 -11.35 19.52
CA ASP A 628 -23.24 -9.94 19.90
C ASP A 628 -22.80 -9.03 18.74
N LEU A 629 -23.15 -7.75 18.85
CA LEU A 629 -22.97 -6.72 17.84
C LEU A 629 -21.49 -6.56 17.45
N LEU A 630 -20.57 -6.65 18.42
CA LEU A 630 -19.13 -6.61 18.15
C LEU A 630 -18.72 -7.76 17.23
N THR A 631 -19.11 -8.99 17.56
CA THR A 631 -18.77 -10.17 16.77
C THR A 631 -19.41 -10.10 15.39
N ALA A 632 -20.67 -9.68 15.28
CA ALA A 632 -21.36 -9.51 14.01
C ALA A 632 -20.65 -8.50 13.10
N ASN A 633 -20.26 -7.34 13.65
CA ASN A 633 -19.48 -6.33 12.93
C ASN A 633 -18.11 -6.85 12.51
N PHE A 634 -17.40 -7.51 13.43
CA PHE A 634 -16.08 -8.06 13.16
C PHE A 634 -16.14 -9.12 12.05
N GLU A 635 -17.03 -10.10 12.16
CA GLU A 635 -17.18 -11.17 11.16
C GLU A 635 -17.63 -10.63 9.81
N SER A 636 -18.46 -9.59 9.79
CA SER A 636 -18.85 -8.87 8.58
C SER A 636 -17.66 -8.17 7.91
N ARG A 637 -16.76 -7.57 8.69
CA ARG A 637 -15.55 -6.89 8.20
C ARG A 637 -14.43 -7.85 7.81
N ASP A 638 -14.31 -8.99 8.48
CA ASP A 638 -13.19 -9.92 8.32
C ASP A 638 -13.31 -10.82 7.06
N HIS A 639 -14.27 -10.60 6.17
CA HIS A 639 -14.28 -11.26 4.83
C HIS A 639 -12.99 -10.94 4.07
N LEU A 640 -12.61 -9.66 4.11
CA LEU A 640 -11.37 -9.13 3.55
C LEU A 640 -11.17 -7.72 4.11
N ASP A 641 -10.50 -7.60 5.26
CA ASP A 641 -10.27 -6.29 5.86
C ASP A 641 -8.93 -5.69 5.41
N PHE A 642 -8.96 -4.83 4.40
CA PHE A 642 -7.77 -4.13 3.89
C PHE A 642 -7.32 -2.95 4.75
N THR A 643 -7.99 -2.64 5.87
CA THR A 643 -7.50 -1.64 6.83
C THR A 643 -6.47 -2.22 7.78
N ARG A 644 -6.45 -3.55 7.91
CA ARG A 644 -5.40 -4.31 8.60
C ARG A 644 -4.07 -4.17 7.91
N THR A 645 -3.00 -4.19 8.70
CA THR A 645 -1.63 -4.23 8.20
C THR A 645 -0.73 -4.88 9.23
N GLY A 646 0.45 -5.34 8.80
CA GLY A 646 1.47 -5.84 9.71
C GLY A 646 2.21 -4.73 10.46
N SER A 647 2.88 -5.08 11.56
CA SER A 647 3.68 -4.13 12.33
C SER A 647 5.05 -3.84 11.70
N PHE A 648 5.54 -4.66 10.77
CA PHE A 648 6.84 -4.44 10.12
C PHE A 648 6.85 -3.19 9.24
N MET A 649 7.91 -2.40 9.42
CA MET A 649 8.15 -1.18 8.64
C MET A 649 8.11 -1.42 7.14
N ALA A 650 8.82 -2.43 6.65
CA ALA A 650 8.90 -2.74 5.22
C ALA A 650 7.53 -3.05 4.62
N VAL A 651 6.69 -3.78 5.36
CA VAL A 651 5.32 -4.12 4.95
C VAL A 651 4.47 -2.86 4.84
N ARG A 652 4.51 -1.99 5.86
CA ARG A 652 3.78 -0.71 5.85
C ARG A 652 4.26 0.21 4.72
N ALA A 653 5.57 0.26 4.46
CA ALA A 653 6.16 1.02 3.36
C ALA A 653 5.65 0.51 2.00
N LEU A 654 5.72 -0.80 1.77
CA LEU A 654 5.28 -1.43 0.52
C LEU A 654 3.77 -1.28 0.30
N ALA A 655 2.95 -1.50 1.33
CA ALA A 655 1.49 -1.32 1.25
C ALA A 655 1.07 0.11 0.84
N ARG A 656 1.89 1.11 1.16
CA ARG A 656 1.67 2.51 0.79
C ARG A 656 1.93 2.80 -0.70
N VAL A 657 2.82 2.05 -1.35
CA VAL A 657 3.31 2.35 -2.71
C VAL A 657 3.01 1.28 -3.76
N VAL A 658 2.69 0.06 -3.32
CA VAL A 658 2.32 -1.07 -4.18
C VAL A 658 0.78 -1.21 -4.18
N PRO A 659 0.12 -1.13 -5.36
CA PRO A 659 -1.33 -1.28 -5.46
C PRO A 659 -1.79 -2.67 -5.06
N PHE A 660 -2.90 -2.74 -4.33
CA PHE A 660 -3.57 -3.98 -3.88
C PHE A 660 -2.74 -4.97 -3.03
N LEU A 661 -1.44 -4.74 -2.81
CA LEU A 661 -0.58 -5.63 -2.02
C LEU A 661 -1.18 -5.95 -0.65
N ASN A 662 -1.58 -4.92 0.10
CA ASN A 662 -2.17 -5.11 1.43
C ASN A 662 -3.43 -5.98 1.35
N ALA A 663 -4.37 -5.68 0.45
CA ALA A 663 -5.57 -6.48 0.28
C ALA A 663 -5.26 -7.97 0.00
N ARG A 664 -4.22 -8.27 -0.78
CA ARG A 664 -3.82 -9.66 -1.05
C ARG A 664 -3.18 -10.34 0.15
N MET A 665 -2.33 -9.63 0.88
CA MET A 665 -1.76 -10.14 2.12
C MET A 665 -2.86 -10.47 3.15
N GLN A 666 -3.87 -9.60 3.26
CA GLN A 666 -5.03 -9.83 4.14
C GLN A 666 -5.91 -10.99 3.65
N GLY A 667 -6.11 -11.14 2.34
CA GLY A 667 -6.82 -12.28 1.75
C GLY A 667 -6.14 -13.62 2.07
N ILE A 668 -4.80 -13.67 2.00
CA ILE A 668 -4.02 -14.86 2.36
C ILE A 668 -4.10 -15.15 3.87
N ASP A 669 -3.97 -14.14 4.73
CA ASP A 669 -4.15 -14.30 6.19
C ASP A 669 -5.54 -14.85 6.52
N LYS A 670 -6.59 -14.27 5.91
CA LYS A 670 -7.96 -14.73 6.14
C LYS A 670 -8.19 -16.15 5.67
N LEU A 671 -7.67 -16.52 4.50
CA LEU A 671 -7.73 -17.89 4.00
C LEU A 671 -7.01 -18.87 4.94
N SER A 672 -5.81 -18.50 5.42
CA SER A 672 -5.05 -19.30 6.38
C SER A 672 -5.81 -19.49 7.68
N ARG A 673 -6.42 -18.43 8.22
CA ARG A 673 -7.23 -18.51 9.45
C ARG A 673 -8.47 -19.39 9.25
N ALA A 674 -9.18 -19.24 8.13
CA ALA A 674 -10.35 -20.08 7.82
C ALA A 674 -10.00 -21.57 7.67
N ALA A 675 -8.81 -21.87 7.15
CA ALA A 675 -8.32 -23.25 7.00
C ALA A 675 -7.85 -23.87 8.33
N MET A 676 -7.43 -23.06 9.30
CA MET A 676 -6.89 -23.50 10.59
C MET A 676 -7.90 -23.46 11.74
N ASP A 677 -8.94 -22.61 11.64
CA ASP A 677 -10.00 -22.51 12.64
C ASP A 677 -10.84 -23.78 12.63
N LYS A 678 -10.88 -24.49 13.77
CA LYS A 678 -11.63 -25.75 13.94
C LYS A 678 -13.12 -25.61 13.60
N ASN A 679 -13.71 -24.45 13.84
CA ASN A 679 -15.13 -24.21 13.59
C ASN A 679 -15.43 -23.95 12.11
N GLN A 680 -14.43 -23.53 11.32
CA GLN A 680 -14.58 -23.15 9.92
C GLN A 680 -13.90 -24.10 8.94
N GLN A 681 -12.88 -24.85 9.37
CA GLN A 681 -12.04 -25.70 8.54
C GLN A 681 -12.85 -26.68 7.70
N ALA A 682 -13.91 -27.28 8.24
CA ALA A 682 -14.77 -28.21 7.51
C ALA A 682 -15.54 -27.50 6.37
N GLN A 683 -16.07 -26.30 6.63
CA GLN A 683 -16.73 -25.49 5.61
C GLN A 683 -15.72 -25.04 4.54
N PHE A 684 -14.56 -24.53 4.96
CA PHE A 684 -13.48 -24.14 4.07
C PHE A 684 -13.08 -25.29 3.14
N ALA A 685 -12.74 -26.46 3.70
CA ALA A 685 -12.33 -27.63 2.94
C ALA A 685 -13.42 -28.11 1.97
N THR A 686 -14.68 -28.11 2.41
CA THR A 686 -15.82 -28.49 1.55
C THR A 686 -15.96 -27.53 0.37
N VAL A 687 -15.98 -26.22 0.62
CA VAL A 687 -16.24 -25.21 -0.42
C VAL A 687 -15.07 -25.13 -1.39
N VAL A 688 -13.83 -25.07 -0.89
CA VAL A 688 -12.62 -25.03 -1.73
C VAL A 688 -12.45 -26.34 -2.50
N GLY A 689 -12.71 -27.49 -1.87
CA GLY A 689 -12.68 -28.80 -2.53
C GLY A 689 -13.70 -28.90 -3.66
N MET A 690 -14.96 -28.57 -3.40
CA MET A 690 -16.02 -28.58 -4.41
C MET A 690 -15.76 -27.58 -5.54
N TYR A 691 -15.30 -26.37 -5.21
CA TYR A 691 -14.89 -25.39 -6.21
C TYR A 691 -13.76 -25.94 -7.08
N THR A 692 -12.72 -26.54 -6.48
CA THR A 692 -11.57 -27.11 -7.20
C THR A 692 -12.01 -28.25 -8.13
N LEU A 693 -12.91 -29.13 -7.67
CA LEU A 693 -13.47 -30.20 -8.50
C LEU A 693 -14.29 -29.64 -9.67
N ALA A 694 -15.13 -28.63 -9.44
CA ALA A 694 -15.88 -27.96 -10.51
C ALA A 694 -14.96 -27.24 -11.51
N SER A 695 -13.88 -26.63 -11.00
CA SER A 695 -12.81 -26.01 -11.78
C SER A 695 -12.16 -27.01 -12.74
N ILE A 696 -11.74 -28.16 -12.21
CA ILE A 696 -11.15 -29.26 -12.98
C ILE A 696 -12.15 -29.84 -13.98
N ALA A 697 -13.40 -30.08 -13.56
CA ALA A 697 -14.44 -30.62 -14.44
C ALA A 697 -14.70 -29.69 -15.62
N LEU A 698 -14.75 -28.37 -15.39
CA LEU A 698 -14.90 -27.39 -16.46
C LEU A 698 -13.68 -27.35 -17.39
N MET A 699 -12.46 -27.38 -16.82
CA MET A 699 -11.22 -27.47 -17.61
C MET A 699 -11.22 -28.70 -18.52
N LEU A 700 -11.62 -29.86 -18.00
CA LEU A 700 -11.71 -31.10 -18.76
C LEU A 700 -12.80 -31.04 -19.85
N ALA A 701 -13.96 -30.46 -19.54
CA ALA A 701 -15.05 -30.28 -20.50
C ALA A 701 -14.67 -29.35 -21.67
N MET A 702 -13.82 -28.35 -21.40
CA MET A 702 -13.34 -27.39 -22.39
C MET A 702 -12.01 -27.80 -23.04
N ARG A 703 -11.40 -28.91 -22.63
CA ARG A 703 -10.04 -29.31 -23.06
C ARG A 703 -9.91 -29.39 -24.57
N ASP A 704 -10.90 -29.97 -25.24
CA ASP A 704 -10.89 -30.22 -26.68
C ASP A 704 -11.48 -29.06 -27.50
N ASP A 705 -11.82 -27.93 -26.86
CA ASP A 705 -12.34 -26.75 -27.54
C ASP A 705 -11.18 -25.87 -28.06
N ASP A 706 -11.18 -25.58 -29.37
CA ASP A 706 -10.15 -24.77 -30.02
C ASP A 706 -9.98 -23.37 -29.39
N ASP A 707 -11.08 -22.70 -28.98
CA ASP A 707 -10.99 -21.36 -28.38
C ASP A 707 -10.41 -21.38 -26.97
N TYR A 708 -10.66 -22.47 -26.23
CA TYR A 708 -10.03 -22.72 -24.93
C TYR A 708 -8.54 -23.04 -25.12
N GLU A 709 -8.19 -23.91 -26.07
CA GLU A 709 -6.79 -24.25 -26.36
C GLU A 709 -5.99 -23.00 -26.75
N GLU A 710 -6.54 -22.15 -27.62
CA GLU A 710 -5.93 -20.91 -28.11
C GLU A 710 -5.93 -19.76 -27.09
N ALA A 711 -6.79 -19.82 -26.06
CA ALA A 711 -6.84 -18.83 -25.00
C ALA A 711 -5.49 -18.74 -24.29
N GLN A 712 -5.16 -17.53 -23.83
CA GLN A 712 -3.87 -17.28 -23.23
C GLN A 712 -3.79 -17.80 -21.79
N GLU A 713 -2.58 -18.11 -21.34
CA GLU A 713 -2.40 -18.64 -19.98
C GLU A 713 -2.91 -17.69 -18.89
N TRP A 714 -2.59 -16.38 -18.95
CA TRP A 714 -3.12 -15.42 -17.98
C TRP A 714 -4.65 -15.33 -17.98
N GLU A 715 -5.29 -15.62 -19.13
CA GLU A 715 -6.74 -15.59 -19.27
C GLU A 715 -7.37 -16.82 -18.59
N LYS A 716 -6.79 -18.01 -18.77
CA LYS A 716 -7.17 -19.24 -18.07
C LYS A 716 -6.93 -19.15 -16.56
N ASP A 717 -5.85 -18.46 -16.15
CA ASP A 717 -5.50 -18.25 -14.74
C ASP A 717 -6.42 -17.21 -14.05
N ALA A 718 -6.99 -16.26 -14.81
CA ALA A 718 -7.85 -15.19 -14.26
C ALA A 718 -9.35 -15.48 -14.40
N TYR A 719 -9.75 -16.36 -15.32
CA TYR A 719 -11.14 -16.66 -15.65
C TYR A 719 -11.38 -18.16 -15.85
N HIS A 720 -12.57 -18.61 -15.46
CA HIS A 720 -13.19 -19.83 -15.95
C HIS A 720 -13.75 -19.55 -17.33
N LEU A 721 -13.23 -20.25 -18.33
CA LEU A 721 -13.62 -20.09 -19.73
C LEU A 721 -14.59 -21.21 -20.10
N PHE A 722 -15.75 -20.87 -20.66
CA PHE A 722 -16.75 -21.85 -21.06
C PHE A 722 -17.62 -21.35 -22.20
N LYS A 723 -18.25 -22.27 -22.93
CA LYS A 723 -19.27 -21.96 -23.94
C LYS A 723 -20.62 -22.49 -23.48
N LEU A 724 -21.69 -21.78 -23.82
CA LEU A 724 -23.04 -22.29 -23.64
C LEU A 724 -23.38 -23.21 -24.83
N PRO A 725 -24.15 -24.30 -24.62
CA PRO A 725 -24.57 -25.18 -25.70
C PRO A 725 -25.21 -24.40 -26.87
N GLY A 726 -24.72 -24.61 -28.09
CA GLY A 726 -25.20 -23.92 -29.30
C GLY A 726 -24.70 -22.48 -29.49
N SER A 727 -23.73 -22.01 -28.70
CA SER A 727 -23.13 -20.68 -28.83
C SER A 727 -21.63 -20.74 -29.13
N ASP A 728 -21.19 -19.91 -30.10
CA ASP A 728 -19.76 -19.69 -30.38
C ASP A 728 -19.13 -18.63 -29.45
N VAL A 729 -19.88 -18.11 -28.47
CA VAL A 729 -19.39 -17.11 -27.53
C VAL A 729 -18.64 -17.79 -26.39
N LEU A 730 -17.38 -17.43 -26.22
CA LEU A 730 -16.59 -17.85 -25.08
C LEU A 730 -16.86 -16.92 -23.89
N PHE A 731 -17.62 -17.42 -22.92
CA PHE A 731 -17.89 -16.73 -21.66
C PHE A 731 -16.70 -16.82 -20.71
N ARG A 732 -16.54 -15.78 -19.90
CA ARG A 732 -15.45 -15.59 -18.94
C ARG A 732 -16.04 -15.29 -17.57
N LEU A 733 -16.00 -16.28 -16.69
CA LEU A 733 -16.38 -16.10 -15.30
C LEU A 733 -15.11 -15.79 -14.48
N PRO A 734 -15.00 -14.61 -13.83
CA PRO A 734 -13.80 -14.28 -13.06
C PRO A 734 -13.55 -15.28 -11.94
N ARG A 735 -12.33 -15.82 -11.84
CA ARG A 735 -11.96 -16.69 -10.73
C ARG A 735 -11.87 -15.89 -9.42
N PRO A 736 -12.38 -16.42 -8.27
CA PRO A 736 -12.10 -15.88 -6.95
C PRO A 736 -10.59 -15.86 -6.71
N PHE A 737 -10.08 -14.93 -5.91
CA PHE A 737 -8.63 -14.69 -5.81
C PHE A 737 -7.85 -15.88 -5.24
N GLU A 738 -7.82 -16.05 -3.92
CA GLU A 738 -6.97 -17.07 -3.27
C GLU A 738 -7.55 -18.48 -3.47
N VAL A 739 -8.88 -18.63 -3.37
CA VAL A 739 -9.58 -19.89 -3.66
C VAL A 739 -9.42 -20.30 -5.14
N GLY A 740 -9.49 -19.34 -6.06
CA GLY A 740 -9.29 -19.61 -7.48
C GLY A 740 -7.84 -19.92 -7.85
N ALA A 741 -6.87 -19.38 -7.12
CA ALA A 741 -5.47 -19.76 -7.25
C ALA A 741 -5.25 -21.23 -6.87
N ILE A 742 -5.91 -21.73 -5.81
CA ILE A 742 -5.87 -23.16 -5.44
C ILE A 742 -6.45 -24.03 -6.57
N GLY A 743 -7.62 -23.64 -7.10
CA GLY A 743 -8.24 -24.34 -8.23
C GLY A 743 -7.37 -24.33 -9.49
N ALA A 744 -6.84 -23.17 -9.87
CA ALA A 744 -5.94 -23.03 -11.02
C ALA A 744 -4.66 -23.84 -10.86
N MET A 745 -4.04 -23.83 -9.67
CA MET A 745 -2.85 -24.65 -9.41
C MET A 745 -3.17 -26.15 -9.48
N SER A 746 -4.33 -26.57 -9.00
CA SER A 746 -4.78 -27.96 -9.10
C SER A 746 -5.02 -28.38 -10.55
N GLU A 747 -5.62 -27.51 -11.37
CA GLU A 747 -5.71 -27.70 -12.81
C GLU A 747 -4.33 -27.81 -13.47
N ARG A 748 -3.36 -26.96 -13.09
CA ARG A 748 -1.99 -27.01 -13.65
C ARG A 748 -1.26 -28.28 -13.27
N VAL A 749 -1.42 -28.76 -12.03
CA VAL A 749 -0.89 -30.06 -11.60
C VAL A 749 -1.50 -31.18 -12.44
N LEU A 750 -2.82 -31.19 -12.61
CA LEU A 750 -3.48 -32.21 -13.44
C LEU A 750 -3.01 -32.16 -14.90
N GLN A 751 -2.85 -30.97 -15.47
CA GLN A 751 -2.33 -30.77 -16.82
C GLN A 751 -0.96 -31.43 -17.02
N GLN A 752 -0.07 -31.42 -16.02
CA GLN A 752 1.22 -32.12 -16.11
C GLN A 752 1.08 -33.64 -16.33
N PHE A 753 -0.05 -34.24 -15.94
CA PHE A 753 -0.30 -35.68 -16.10
C PHE A 753 -1.08 -36.02 -17.37
N ILE A 754 -1.87 -35.09 -17.90
CA ILE A 754 -2.82 -35.38 -18.98
C ILE A 754 -2.46 -34.71 -20.30
N ASP A 755 -1.58 -33.71 -20.31
CA ASP A 755 -1.21 -32.91 -21.46
C ASP A 755 0.31 -32.97 -21.72
N ASP A 756 0.68 -33.59 -22.84
CA ASP A 756 2.08 -33.73 -23.27
C ASP A 756 2.74 -32.37 -23.60
N GLU A 757 1.96 -31.31 -23.84
CA GLU A 757 2.48 -29.93 -24.04
C GLU A 757 2.83 -29.23 -22.72
N ALA A 758 2.37 -29.75 -21.58
CA ALA A 758 2.52 -29.12 -20.27
C ALA A 758 3.88 -29.44 -19.63
N THR A 759 4.92 -28.69 -19.98
CA THR A 759 6.27 -28.88 -19.41
C THR A 759 6.41 -28.38 -17.96
N GLY A 760 7.37 -28.94 -17.20
CA GLY A 760 7.69 -28.45 -15.84
C GLY A 760 8.15 -26.98 -15.80
N LYS A 761 8.70 -26.47 -16.92
CA LYS A 761 9.01 -25.04 -17.09
C LYS A 761 7.75 -24.19 -17.14
N LEU A 762 6.72 -24.64 -17.86
CA LEU A 762 5.41 -23.99 -17.88
C LEU A 762 4.79 -23.99 -16.49
N PHE A 763 4.85 -25.11 -15.76
CA PHE A 763 4.37 -25.18 -14.38
C PHE A 763 5.08 -24.18 -13.46
N ALA A 764 6.41 -24.11 -13.50
CA ALA A 764 7.19 -23.13 -12.72
C ALA A 764 6.85 -21.67 -13.10
N GLU A 765 6.65 -21.39 -14.39
CA GLU A 765 6.22 -20.08 -14.86
C GLU A 765 4.82 -19.71 -14.34
N ARG A 766 3.87 -20.66 -14.36
CA ARG A 766 2.51 -20.45 -13.86
C ARG A 766 2.47 -20.28 -12.34
N LEU A 767 3.26 -21.08 -11.61
CA LEU A 767 3.46 -20.91 -10.17
C LEU A 767 4.04 -19.52 -9.87
N SER A 768 5.07 -19.11 -10.59
CA SER A 768 5.66 -17.77 -10.46
C SER A 768 4.65 -16.66 -10.77
N HIS A 769 3.80 -16.83 -11.79
CA HIS A 769 2.75 -15.87 -12.14
C HIS A 769 1.69 -15.78 -11.05
N THR A 770 1.28 -16.92 -10.48
CA THR A 770 0.32 -16.94 -9.38
C THR A 770 0.90 -16.26 -8.13
N LEU A 771 2.16 -16.56 -7.78
CA LEU A 771 2.83 -15.92 -6.64
C LEU A 771 3.04 -14.41 -6.84
N LEU A 772 3.59 -13.98 -7.98
CA LEU A 772 3.99 -12.58 -8.18
C LEU A 772 2.84 -11.67 -8.64
N GLU A 773 1.93 -12.18 -9.48
CA GLU A 773 0.84 -11.39 -10.07
C GLU A 773 -0.51 -11.67 -9.38
N THR A 774 -0.93 -12.94 -9.25
CA THR A 774 -2.24 -13.26 -8.61
C THR A 774 -2.25 -12.91 -7.13
N PHE A 775 -1.20 -13.19 -6.38
CA PHE A 775 -1.03 -12.71 -4.99
C PHE A 775 -0.38 -11.33 -4.89
N SER A 776 -0.06 -10.69 -6.03
CA SER A 776 0.52 -9.35 -6.09
C SER A 776 1.80 -9.19 -5.24
N MET A 777 2.61 -10.25 -5.11
CA MET A 777 3.88 -10.23 -4.38
C MET A 777 5.03 -9.54 -5.14
N ASN A 778 4.73 -8.84 -6.24
CA ASN A 778 5.68 -7.99 -6.95
C ASN A 778 5.88 -6.68 -6.17
N PRO A 779 7.03 -6.44 -5.52
CA PRO A 779 7.23 -5.31 -4.62
C PRO A 779 7.51 -3.99 -5.37
N ILE A 780 7.43 -3.97 -6.70
CA ILE A 780 7.73 -2.79 -7.51
C ILE A 780 6.66 -1.70 -7.28
N PRO A 781 7.04 -0.49 -6.81
CA PRO A 781 6.11 0.62 -6.65
C PRO A 781 5.42 1.01 -7.95
N GLN A 782 4.17 1.48 -7.87
CA GLN A 782 3.41 1.83 -9.07
C GLN A 782 4.05 2.96 -9.89
N ALA A 783 4.81 3.85 -9.24
CA ALA A 783 5.55 4.92 -9.91
C ALA A 783 6.63 4.39 -10.88
N ALA A 784 7.20 3.21 -10.59
CA ALA A 784 8.26 2.61 -11.41
C ALA A 784 7.72 1.52 -12.35
N LYS A 785 6.69 0.77 -11.95
CA LYS A 785 6.21 -0.41 -12.68
C LYS A 785 5.97 -0.13 -14.19
N PRO A 786 5.16 0.87 -14.61
CA PRO A 786 4.92 1.11 -16.03
C PRO A 786 6.20 1.52 -16.79
N LEU A 787 7.13 2.24 -16.16
CA LEU A 787 8.40 2.63 -16.80
C LEU A 787 9.30 1.42 -17.03
N ILE A 788 9.38 0.51 -16.05
CA ILE A 788 10.13 -0.74 -16.20
C ILE A 788 9.46 -1.62 -17.26
N GLU A 789 8.12 -1.69 -17.30
CA GLU A 789 7.40 -2.39 -18.36
C GLU A 789 7.70 -1.81 -19.75
N LEU A 790 7.79 -0.47 -19.88
CA LEU A 790 8.21 0.21 -21.10
C LEU A 790 9.65 -0.13 -21.49
N TYR A 791 10.58 -0.02 -20.54
CA TYR A 791 11.99 -0.32 -20.74
C TYR A 791 12.21 -1.78 -21.15
N ALA A 792 11.53 -2.71 -20.48
CA ALA A 792 11.56 -4.14 -20.80
C ALA A 792 10.72 -4.48 -22.04
N ASN A 793 9.94 -3.52 -22.58
CA ASN A 793 8.91 -3.72 -23.59
C ASN A 793 7.98 -4.90 -23.27
N LYS A 794 7.64 -5.10 -22.00
CA LYS A 794 6.90 -6.28 -21.54
C LYS A 794 5.92 -5.91 -20.45
N SER A 795 4.65 -6.25 -20.66
CA SER A 795 3.63 -6.17 -19.62
C SER A 795 3.83 -7.31 -18.64
N PHE A 796 4.03 -6.99 -17.36
CA PHE A 796 4.18 -7.98 -16.30
C PHE A 796 2.87 -8.74 -16.04
N PHE A 797 1.73 -8.07 -16.18
CA PHE A 797 0.41 -8.71 -16.01
C PHE A 797 0.13 -9.80 -17.06
N THR A 798 0.31 -9.47 -18.35
CA THR A 798 -0.04 -10.39 -19.46
C THR A 798 1.14 -11.21 -19.99
N GLY A 799 2.37 -10.87 -19.60
CA GLY A 799 3.60 -11.43 -20.16
C GLY A 799 3.88 -11.01 -21.61
N ARG A 800 3.05 -10.15 -22.22
CA ARG A 800 3.14 -9.79 -23.64
C ARG A 800 4.06 -8.61 -23.89
N ASP A 801 4.64 -8.59 -25.09
CA ASP A 801 5.35 -7.43 -25.61
C ASP A 801 4.38 -6.24 -25.82
N ILE A 802 4.77 -5.04 -25.33
CA ILE A 802 4.01 -3.79 -25.56
C ILE A 802 4.05 -3.45 -27.05
N GLU A 803 5.23 -3.49 -27.65
CA GLU A 803 5.49 -3.37 -29.08
C GLU A 803 6.02 -4.70 -29.61
N SER A 804 5.39 -5.25 -30.65
CA SER A 804 5.89 -6.47 -31.26
C SER A 804 7.27 -6.23 -31.91
N MET A 805 8.06 -7.30 -32.05
CA MET A 805 9.35 -7.27 -32.75
C MET A 805 9.28 -6.64 -34.15
N SER A 806 8.15 -6.79 -34.87
CA SER A 806 7.96 -6.14 -36.17
C SER A 806 7.73 -4.63 -36.08
N GLN A 807 7.10 -4.16 -35.00
CA GLN A 807 6.81 -2.74 -34.78
C GLN A 807 8.05 -1.98 -34.33
N GLN A 808 8.92 -2.62 -33.55
CA GLN A 808 10.20 -2.01 -33.12
C GLN A 808 11.12 -1.62 -34.29
N ARG A 809 10.88 -2.14 -35.51
CA ARG A 809 11.59 -1.77 -36.74
C ARG A 809 11.02 -0.54 -37.45
N LEU A 810 9.93 0.02 -36.93
CA LEU A 810 9.29 1.23 -37.44
C LEU A 810 9.66 2.41 -36.55
N SER A 811 9.56 3.63 -37.09
CA SER A 811 9.63 4.84 -36.26
C SER A 811 8.53 4.84 -35.18
N PRO A 812 8.79 5.40 -33.98
CA PRO A 812 7.88 5.33 -32.82
C PRO A 812 6.43 5.71 -33.14
N GLU A 813 6.20 6.79 -33.86
CA GLU A 813 4.88 7.32 -34.20
C GLU A 813 4.07 6.39 -35.12
N ARG A 814 4.74 5.45 -35.81
CA ARG A 814 4.09 4.44 -36.67
C ARG A 814 3.75 3.14 -35.94
N ARG A 815 4.16 2.97 -34.69
CA ARG A 815 3.93 1.74 -33.92
C ARG A 815 2.53 1.76 -33.30
N VAL A 816 1.53 1.32 -34.08
CA VAL A 816 0.10 1.31 -33.70
C VAL A 816 -0.54 -0.09 -33.81
N ARG A 817 -1.68 -0.29 -33.14
CA ARG A 817 -2.58 -1.47 -33.27
C ARG A 817 -4.01 -1.00 -33.57
N SER A 818 -4.95 -1.94 -33.80
CA SER A 818 -6.38 -1.63 -34.04
C SER A 818 -7.01 -0.81 -32.93
N THR A 819 -6.57 -1.08 -31.72
CA THR A 819 -7.14 -0.58 -30.47
C THR A 819 -6.43 0.68 -29.97
N THR A 820 -5.41 1.15 -30.69
CA THR A 820 -4.65 2.35 -30.31
C THR A 820 -5.51 3.60 -30.52
N THR A 821 -5.55 4.46 -29.52
CA THR A 821 -6.36 5.70 -29.57
C THR A 821 -5.75 6.70 -30.56
N ASP A 822 -6.59 7.45 -31.29
CA ASP A 822 -6.13 8.52 -32.18
C ASP A 822 -5.54 9.68 -31.37
N THR A 823 -5.98 9.86 -30.12
CA THR A 823 -5.33 10.77 -29.16
C THR A 823 -3.88 10.35 -28.86
N ALA A 824 -3.59 9.07 -28.58
CA ALA A 824 -2.21 8.62 -28.39
C ALA A 824 -1.37 8.78 -29.67
N LYS A 825 -1.96 8.59 -30.86
CA LYS A 825 -1.29 8.87 -32.14
C LYS A 825 -0.95 10.35 -32.28
N ALA A 826 -1.90 11.23 -31.96
CA ALA A 826 -1.68 12.69 -32.02
C ALA A 826 -0.59 13.14 -31.05
N LEU A 827 -0.60 12.63 -29.80
CA LEU A 827 0.42 12.93 -28.81
C LEU A 827 1.81 12.44 -29.23
N SER A 828 1.91 11.21 -29.75
CA SER A 828 3.18 10.66 -30.25
C SER A 828 3.70 11.46 -31.45
N LYS A 829 2.82 11.84 -32.38
CA LYS A 829 3.19 12.66 -33.54
C LYS A 829 3.67 14.06 -33.12
N ALA A 830 2.99 14.68 -32.16
CA ALA A 830 3.40 15.97 -31.60
C ALA A 830 4.76 15.87 -30.88
N ALA A 831 4.96 14.81 -30.10
CA ALA A 831 6.24 14.53 -29.46
C ALA A 831 7.37 14.31 -30.47
N ALA A 832 7.13 13.54 -31.54
CA ALA A 832 8.11 13.29 -32.60
C ALA A 832 8.51 14.56 -33.37
N ALA A 833 7.68 15.61 -33.35
CA ALA A 833 7.99 16.88 -33.98
C ALA A 833 9.00 17.73 -33.19
N VAL A 834 9.16 17.46 -31.88
CA VAL A 834 10.00 18.27 -30.98
C VAL A 834 11.07 17.46 -30.24
N LEU A 835 10.93 16.14 -30.14
CA LEU A 835 11.85 15.24 -29.45
C LEU A 835 12.64 14.37 -30.44
N PRO A 836 13.88 13.96 -30.11
CA PRO A 836 14.61 12.95 -30.88
C PRO A 836 13.90 11.59 -30.83
N GLU A 837 14.16 10.72 -31.82
CA GLU A 837 13.54 9.39 -31.91
C GLU A 837 13.77 8.55 -30.64
N SER A 838 14.94 8.67 -30.02
CA SER A 838 15.29 7.96 -28.77
C SER A 838 14.45 8.38 -27.55
N ALA A 839 13.90 9.59 -27.55
CA ALA A 839 13.06 10.12 -26.48
C ALA A 839 11.56 10.12 -26.85
N THR A 840 11.21 9.77 -28.09
CA THR A 840 9.83 9.78 -28.59
C THR A 840 9.11 8.50 -28.19
N LEU A 841 8.04 8.64 -27.40
CA LEU A 841 7.18 7.52 -27.06
C LEU A 841 6.22 7.19 -28.21
N SER A 842 6.08 5.90 -28.51
CA SER A 842 5.09 5.44 -29.48
C SER A 842 3.66 5.55 -28.95
N PRO A 843 2.64 5.55 -29.84
CA PRO A 843 1.25 5.54 -29.41
C PRO A 843 0.91 4.36 -28.48
N LEU A 844 1.54 3.19 -28.69
CA LEU A 844 1.34 2.01 -27.83
C LEU A 844 1.96 2.18 -26.45
N GLN A 845 3.11 2.84 -26.35
CA GLN A 845 3.74 3.17 -25.08
C GLN A 845 2.93 4.21 -24.30
N ILE A 846 2.38 5.22 -24.98
CA ILE A 846 1.50 6.24 -24.37
C ILE A 846 0.24 5.58 -23.81
N ASP A 847 -0.48 4.78 -24.62
CA ASP A 847 -1.66 4.03 -24.17
C ASP A 847 -1.32 3.12 -22.96
N HIS A 848 -0.14 2.48 -22.99
CA HIS A 848 0.33 1.64 -21.89
C HIS A 848 0.59 2.43 -20.60
N LEU A 849 1.26 3.58 -20.67
CA LEU A 849 1.51 4.45 -19.52
C LEU A 849 0.22 4.98 -18.91
N VAL A 850 -0.72 5.45 -19.75
CA VAL A 850 -2.01 5.96 -19.27
C VAL A 850 -2.79 4.84 -18.57
N ARG A 851 -2.85 3.65 -19.16
CA ARG A 851 -3.45 2.48 -18.50
C ARG A 851 -2.70 2.11 -17.21
N GLY A 852 -1.37 2.16 -17.21
CA GLY A 852 -0.51 1.77 -16.09
C GLY A 852 -0.64 2.71 -14.89
N TYR A 853 -0.83 4.01 -15.10
CA TYR A 853 -0.94 4.99 -14.00
C TYR A 853 -2.37 5.32 -13.60
N LEU A 854 -3.31 5.32 -14.55
CA LEU A 854 -4.67 5.82 -14.35
C LEU A 854 -5.74 4.72 -14.50
N GLY A 855 -5.35 3.50 -14.85
CA GLY A 855 -6.26 2.36 -14.97
C GLY A 855 -7.39 2.60 -15.98
N TRP A 856 -8.61 2.22 -15.61
CA TRP A 856 -9.78 2.36 -16.47
C TRP A 856 -10.15 3.82 -16.71
N ALA A 857 -10.11 4.67 -15.67
CA ALA A 857 -10.43 6.09 -15.78
C ALA A 857 -9.61 6.80 -16.87
N GLY A 858 -8.28 6.56 -16.90
CA GLY A 858 -7.43 7.11 -17.95
C GLY A 858 -7.78 6.59 -19.35
N THR A 859 -8.03 5.29 -19.49
CA THR A 859 -8.40 4.71 -20.79
C THR A 859 -9.77 5.19 -21.28
N THR A 860 -10.71 5.45 -20.38
CA THR A 860 -12.03 6.00 -20.70
C THR A 860 -11.93 7.46 -21.11
N ILE A 861 -11.13 8.27 -20.40
CA ILE A 861 -10.86 9.66 -20.79
C ILE A 861 -10.23 9.70 -22.19
N LEU A 862 -9.17 8.92 -22.44
CA LEU A 862 -8.57 8.84 -23.77
C LEU A 862 -9.58 8.41 -24.83
N GLY A 863 -10.41 7.41 -24.55
CA GLY A 863 -11.45 6.95 -25.48
C GLY A 863 -12.53 7.99 -25.76
N ALA A 864 -12.92 8.78 -24.75
CA ALA A 864 -13.87 9.88 -24.90
C ALA A 864 -13.27 11.05 -25.67
N THR A 865 -12.04 11.48 -25.34
CA THR A 865 -11.29 12.51 -26.08
C THR A 865 -11.10 12.11 -27.54
N ASP A 866 -10.76 10.85 -27.78
CA ASP A 866 -10.65 10.26 -29.11
C ASP A 866 -11.95 10.38 -29.89
N MET A 867 -13.08 9.99 -29.29
CA MET A 867 -14.40 10.04 -29.92
C MET A 867 -14.93 11.46 -30.15
N LEU A 868 -14.78 12.35 -29.17
CA LEU A 868 -15.44 13.66 -29.15
C LEU A 868 -14.58 14.79 -29.72
N VAL A 869 -13.25 14.67 -29.66
CA VAL A 869 -12.33 15.76 -29.99
C VAL A 869 -11.38 15.34 -31.11
N THR A 870 -10.57 14.32 -30.89
CA THR A 870 -9.46 14.02 -31.80
C THR A 870 -9.96 13.51 -33.16
N ARG A 871 -10.94 12.62 -33.19
CA ARG A 871 -11.44 12.04 -34.45
C ARG A 871 -12.22 13.03 -35.33
N PRO A 872 -13.15 13.85 -34.79
CA PRO A 872 -13.83 14.88 -35.59
C PRO A 872 -12.86 15.87 -36.24
N ILE A 873 -11.81 16.27 -35.51
CA ILE A 873 -10.84 17.27 -35.98
C ILE A 873 -9.83 16.65 -36.97
N SER A 874 -9.45 15.39 -36.78
CA SER A 874 -8.42 14.74 -37.62
C SER A 874 -8.96 14.11 -38.91
N GLY A 875 -10.28 14.08 -39.12
CA GLY A 875 -10.89 13.39 -40.27
C GLY A 875 -10.56 11.89 -40.32
N ALA A 876 -10.38 11.27 -39.15
CA ALA A 876 -9.89 9.89 -39.06
C ALA A 876 -10.87 8.89 -39.73
N PRO A 877 -10.37 7.88 -40.48
CA PRO A 877 -11.20 6.86 -41.13
C PRO A 877 -12.15 6.14 -40.17
N GLU A 878 -13.28 5.66 -40.68
CA GLU A 878 -14.22 4.84 -39.90
C GLU A 878 -13.53 3.58 -39.34
N ARG A 879 -13.90 3.21 -38.11
CA ARG A 879 -13.36 2.01 -37.44
C ARG A 879 -14.11 0.75 -37.89
N PRO A 880 -13.45 -0.41 -37.89
CA PRO A 880 -14.12 -1.69 -38.10
C PRO A 880 -15.26 -1.89 -37.10
N ALA A 881 -16.32 -2.56 -37.54
CA ALA A 881 -17.45 -2.91 -36.68
C ALA A 881 -17.00 -3.74 -35.46
N ARG A 882 -17.61 -3.45 -34.31
CA ARG A 882 -17.35 -4.16 -33.04
C ARG A 882 -18.35 -5.29 -32.84
N HIS A 883 -17.90 -6.40 -32.27
CA HIS A 883 -18.82 -7.39 -31.70
C HIS A 883 -19.47 -6.83 -30.43
N ILE A 884 -20.64 -7.37 -30.06
CA ILE A 884 -21.30 -7.02 -28.80
C ILE A 884 -20.38 -7.28 -27.59
N THR A 885 -19.55 -8.33 -27.68
CA THR A 885 -18.55 -8.70 -26.68
C THR A 885 -17.31 -7.81 -26.67
N GLU A 886 -17.23 -6.76 -27.48
CA GLU A 886 -16.12 -5.79 -27.48
C GLU A 886 -16.53 -4.45 -26.86
N TYR A 887 -17.80 -4.28 -26.53
CA TYR A 887 -18.28 -3.09 -25.81
C TYR A 887 -17.81 -3.11 -24.35
N PRO A 888 -17.60 -1.92 -23.74
CA PRO A 888 -17.40 -1.81 -22.31
C PRO A 888 -18.49 -2.56 -21.52
N VAL A 889 -18.17 -2.96 -20.29
CA VAL A 889 -18.98 -3.86 -19.44
C VAL A 889 -18.96 -5.31 -19.92
N ILE A 890 -19.27 -5.59 -21.19
CA ILE A 890 -19.41 -6.97 -21.70
C ILE A 890 -18.05 -7.62 -22.00
N LYS A 891 -17.08 -6.85 -22.52
CA LYS A 891 -15.77 -7.37 -22.99
C LYS A 891 -14.96 -8.16 -21.96
N ARG A 892 -15.23 -7.96 -20.67
CA ARG A 892 -14.59 -8.70 -19.59
C ARG A 892 -15.19 -10.10 -19.42
N PHE A 893 -16.49 -10.26 -19.67
CA PHE A 893 -17.28 -11.45 -19.36
C PHE A 893 -17.55 -12.33 -20.58
N ALA A 894 -17.28 -11.84 -21.79
CA ALA A 894 -17.43 -12.64 -23.00
C ALA A 894 -16.40 -12.23 -24.05
N ARG A 895 -16.06 -13.20 -24.92
CA ARG A 895 -15.29 -13.00 -26.15
C ARG A 895 -16.03 -13.71 -27.29
N SER A 896 -16.12 -13.04 -28.41
CA SER A 896 -16.58 -13.61 -29.67
C SER A 896 -15.67 -13.14 -30.82
N GLY A 897 -15.69 -13.90 -31.91
CA GLY A 897 -14.87 -13.61 -33.08
C GLY A 897 -13.39 -13.96 -32.89
N VAL A 898 -12.57 -13.55 -33.87
CA VAL A 898 -11.17 -13.97 -33.96
C VAL A 898 -10.31 -13.20 -32.95
N PRO A 899 -9.56 -13.87 -32.05
CA PRO A 899 -8.68 -13.18 -31.12
C PRO A 899 -7.48 -12.54 -31.82
N TYR A 900 -7.12 -11.32 -31.41
CA TYR A 900 -5.92 -10.63 -31.92
C TYR A 900 -4.60 -11.31 -31.54
N SER A 901 -4.60 -12.09 -30.46
CA SER A 901 -3.44 -12.82 -29.99
C SER A 901 -3.88 -14.02 -29.16
N THR A 902 -3.21 -15.14 -29.38
CA THR A 902 -3.44 -16.44 -28.73
C THR A 902 -2.24 -16.81 -27.85
N LYS A 903 -2.28 -17.94 -27.14
CA LYS A 903 -1.09 -18.49 -26.43
C LYS A 903 0.11 -18.64 -27.38
N PHE A 904 -0.17 -19.08 -28.60
CA PHE A 904 0.84 -19.32 -29.64
C PHE A 904 1.52 -18.05 -30.14
N THR A 905 0.87 -16.90 -30.08
CA THR A 905 1.47 -15.63 -30.50
C THR A 905 2.75 -15.33 -29.73
N GLN A 906 2.73 -15.49 -28.40
CA GLN A 906 3.88 -15.18 -27.55
C GLN A 906 4.99 -16.20 -27.78
N ILE A 907 4.66 -17.50 -27.71
CA ILE A 907 5.60 -18.60 -27.92
C ILE A 907 6.31 -18.46 -29.28
N TYR A 908 5.56 -18.13 -30.33
CA TYR A 908 6.10 -17.91 -31.66
C TYR A 908 7.17 -16.81 -31.68
N TYR A 909 6.90 -15.66 -31.06
CA TYR A 909 7.85 -14.53 -31.06
C TYR A 909 9.06 -14.78 -30.17
N ASP A 910 8.90 -15.49 -29.06
CA ASP A 910 10.02 -15.87 -28.20
C ASP A 910 10.96 -16.84 -28.93
N ARG A 911 10.42 -17.85 -29.64
CA ARG A 911 11.21 -18.75 -30.49
C ARG A 911 11.90 -18.03 -31.64
N LEU A 912 11.20 -17.09 -32.29
CA LEU A 912 11.78 -16.25 -33.35
C LEU A 912 12.96 -15.43 -32.81
N ARG A 913 12.85 -14.87 -31.60
CA ARG A 913 13.91 -14.09 -30.94
C ARG A 913 15.11 -14.96 -30.64
N GLU A 914 14.88 -16.09 -29.98
CA GLU A 914 15.91 -17.06 -29.61
C GLU A 914 16.71 -17.54 -30.83
N LEU A 915 16.03 -17.97 -31.91
CA LEU A 915 16.68 -18.45 -33.12
C LEU A 915 17.54 -17.39 -33.82
N ASN A 916 17.05 -16.15 -33.84
CA ASN A 916 17.78 -15.06 -34.45
C ASN A 916 18.99 -14.63 -33.61
N GLN A 917 18.87 -14.69 -32.28
CA GLN A 917 19.98 -14.44 -31.37
C GLN A 917 21.06 -15.51 -31.52
N VAL A 918 20.71 -16.79 -31.38
CA VAL A 918 21.67 -17.90 -31.54
C VAL A 918 22.40 -17.84 -32.88
N TYR A 919 21.69 -17.53 -33.96
CA TYR A 919 22.32 -17.37 -35.27
C TYR A 919 23.24 -16.15 -35.35
N ALA A 920 22.86 -15.03 -34.71
CA ALA A 920 23.69 -13.83 -34.66
C ALA A 920 24.98 -14.13 -33.89
N ASP A 921 24.90 -14.79 -32.74
CA ASP A 921 26.04 -15.20 -31.91
C ASP A 921 27.00 -16.11 -32.70
N ILE A 922 26.47 -17.13 -33.39
CA ILE A 922 27.28 -18.00 -34.28
C ILE A 922 27.93 -17.20 -35.42
N SER A 923 27.18 -16.27 -36.02
CA SER A 923 27.70 -15.45 -37.11
C SER A 923 28.78 -14.48 -36.63
N ASP A 924 28.70 -14.03 -35.38
CA ASP A 924 29.64 -13.11 -34.77
C ASP A 924 30.94 -13.85 -34.41
N ALA A 925 30.84 -14.98 -33.72
CA ALA A 925 31.99 -15.86 -33.43
C ALA A 925 32.76 -16.25 -34.72
N LYS A 926 32.05 -16.53 -35.82
CA LYS A 926 32.67 -16.78 -37.14
C LYS A 926 33.42 -15.56 -37.69
N LYS A 927 32.93 -14.34 -37.44
CA LYS A 927 33.59 -13.10 -37.86
C LYS A 927 34.80 -12.77 -36.98
N GLN A 928 34.74 -13.11 -35.70
CA GLN A 928 35.82 -12.92 -34.74
C GLN A 928 36.93 -13.99 -34.87
N GLY A 929 36.75 -15.00 -35.71
CA GLY A 929 37.72 -16.08 -35.91
C GLY A 929 37.62 -17.22 -34.89
N GLU A 930 36.63 -17.18 -33.99
CA GLU A 930 36.36 -18.16 -32.94
C GLU A 930 35.60 -19.38 -33.51
N PHE A 931 36.23 -20.09 -34.46
CA PHE A 931 35.56 -21.14 -35.23
C PHE A 931 35.15 -22.36 -34.41
N GLU A 932 35.86 -22.67 -33.33
CA GLU A 932 35.52 -23.78 -32.43
C GLU A 932 34.27 -23.48 -31.61
N GLU A 933 34.20 -22.28 -31.03
CA GLU A 933 33.02 -21.80 -30.30
C GLU A 933 31.79 -21.72 -31.22
N ALA A 934 31.96 -21.16 -32.43
CA ALA A 934 30.90 -21.13 -33.42
C ALA A 934 30.41 -22.54 -33.82
N ARG A 935 31.32 -23.52 -33.93
CA ARG A 935 30.96 -24.93 -34.20
C ARG A 935 30.23 -25.55 -33.02
N SER A 936 30.66 -25.29 -31.78
CA SER A 936 29.98 -25.77 -30.57
C SER A 936 28.56 -25.23 -30.49
N MET A 937 28.39 -23.91 -30.57
CA MET A 937 27.07 -23.26 -30.55
C MET A 937 26.16 -23.76 -31.67
N GLN A 938 26.72 -23.96 -32.87
CA GLN A 938 25.97 -24.50 -34.01
C GLN A 938 25.55 -25.95 -33.78
N LYS A 939 26.38 -26.79 -33.16
CA LYS A 939 26.07 -28.18 -32.82
C LYS A 939 25.00 -28.25 -31.72
N ASP A 940 25.18 -27.48 -30.65
CA ASP A 940 24.27 -27.45 -29.49
C ASP A 940 22.88 -26.94 -29.87
N SER A 941 22.81 -26.04 -30.86
CA SER A 941 21.56 -25.45 -31.34
C SER A 941 21.07 -26.00 -32.67
N ALA A 942 21.67 -27.07 -33.21
CA ALA A 942 21.34 -27.59 -34.54
C ALA A 942 19.86 -27.95 -34.70
N SER A 943 19.27 -28.58 -33.67
CA SER A 943 17.86 -28.97 -33.61
C SER A 943 16.89 -27.77 -33.69
N LYS A 944 17.28 -26.62 -33.14
CA LYS A 944 16.52 -25.37 -33.20
C LYS A 944 16.75 -24.64 -34.53
N LEU A 945 18.02 -24.51 -34.94
CA LEU A 945 18.43 -23.75 -36.13
C LEU A 945 17.82 -24.27 -37.43
N ARG A 946 17.51 -25.58 -37.52
CA ARG A 946 16.79 -26.15 -38.69
C ARG A 946 15.45 -25.45 -38.97
N TYR A 947 14.80 -24.86 -37.95
CA TYR A 947 13.54 -24.15 -38.10
C TYR A 947 13.69 -22.66 -38.40
N ARG A 948 14.90 -22.09 -38.32
CA ARG A 948 15.13 -20.65 -38.48
C ARG A 948 14.63 -20.12 -39.82
N SER A 949 14.92 -20.82 -40.92
CA SER A 949 14.50 -20.40 -42.27
C SER A 949 12.97 -20.41 -42.39
N LYS A 950 12.32 -21.49 -41.95
CA LYS A 950 10.85 -21.63 -41.94
C LYS A 950 10.19 -20.53 -41.12
N ILE A 951 10.63 -20.32 -39.89
CA ILE A 951 10.07 -19.33 -38.97
C ILE A 951 10.26 -17.90 -39.51
N ASN A 952 11.43 -17.58 -40.06
CA ASN A 952 11.65 -16.26 -40.68
C ASN A 952 10.79 -16.03 -41.93
N ARG A 953 10.55 -17.08 -42.75
CA ARG A 953 9.62 -17.00 -43.89
C ARG A 953 8.18 -16.75 -43.42
N VAL A 954 7.72 -17.46 -42.40
CA VAL A 954 6.40 -17.24 -41.80
C VAL A 954 6.29 -15.83 -41.23
N ASN A 955 7.34 -15.32 -40.58
CA ASN A 955 7.36 -13.96 -40.04
C ASN A 955 7.21 -12.90 -41.14
N LYS A 956 7.89 -13.06 -42.29
CA LYS A 956 7.72 -12.17 -43.46
C LYS A 956 6.28 -12.20 -43.97
N ASN A 957 5.66 -13.37 -44.05
CA ASN A 957 4.24 -13.50 -44.45
C ASN A 957 3.30 -12.78 -43.45
N ILE A 958 3.51 -12.97 -42.15
CA ILE A 958 2.76 -12.28 -41.09
C ILE A 958 2.91 -10.75 -41.21
N GLN A 959 4.12 -10.26 -41.49
CA GLN A 959 4.33 -8.83 -41.70
C GLN A 959 3.54 -8.29 -42.90
N ASN A 960 3.52 -9.00 -44.03
CA ASN A 960 2.74 -8.61 -45.20
C ASN A 960 1.22 -8.61 -44.91
N MET A 961 0.73 -9.60 -44.18
CA MET A 961 -0.67 -9.65 -43.74
C MET A 961 -1.04 -8.50 -42.80
N ARG A 962 -0.15 -8.14 -41.86
CA ARG A 962 -0.35 -6.97 -40.98
C ARG A 962 -0.36 -5.65 -41.76
N ARG A 963 0.50 -5.50 -42.77
CA ARG A 963 0.45 -4.35 -43.70
C ARG A 963 -0.91 -4.27 -44.40
N ARG A 964 -1.43 -5.40 -44.89
CA ARG A 964 -2.77 -5.46 -45.50
C ARG A 964 -3.88 -5.05 -44.54
N ILE A 965 -3.84 -5.50 -43.28
CA ILE A 965 -4.77 -5.06 -42.23
C ILE A 965 -4.72 -3.53 -42.05
N ASN A 966 -3.53 -2.95 -42.00
CA ASN A 966 -3.38 -1.49 -41.86
C ASN A 966 -3.90 -0.73 -43.09
N ASN A 967 -3.68 -1.26 -44.29
CA ASN A 967 -4.22 -0.66 -45.52
C ASN A 967 -5.76 -0.69 -45.55
N ILE A 968 -6.37 -1.80 -45.13
CA ILE A 968 -7.84 -1.91 -45.03
C ILE A 968 -8.41 -0.85 -44.08
N ARG A 969 -7.77 -0.64 -42.92
CA ARG A 969 -8.19 0.37 -41.94
C ARG A 969 -8.02 1.82 -42.41
N GLY A 970 -6.99 2.07 -43.21
CA GLY A 970 -6.72 3.39 -43.77
C GLY A 970 -7.55 3.70 -45.02
N SER A 971 -8.19 2.71 -45.62
CA SER A 971 -8.96 2.89 -46.85
C SER A 971 -10.41 3.30 -46.57
N GLY A 972 -10.89 4.32 -47.29
CA GLY A 972 -12.31 4.71 -47.31
C GLY A 972 -13.20 3.83 -48.19
N HIS A 973 -12.65 2.75 -48.79
CA HIS A 973 -13.36 1.90 -49.75
C HIS A 973 -14.22 0.80 -49.12
N TYR A 974 -14.02 0.48 -47.84
CA TYR A 974 -14.76 -0.58 -47.15
C TYR A 974 -15.67 0.01 -46.07
N THR A 975 -16.90 -0.50 -46.00
CA THR A 975 -17.78 -0.24 -44.85
C THR A 975 -17.20 -0.87 -43.56
N PRO A 976 -17.57 -0.38 -42.35
CA PRO A 976 -17.10 -0.95 -41.07
C PRO A 976 -17.30 -2.48 -40.94
N LYS A 977 -18.41 -3.01 -41.47
CA LYS A 977 -18.69 -4.46 -41.46
C LYS A 977 -17.78 -5.22 -42.42
N GLN A 978 -17.53 -4.69 -43.61
CA GLN A 978 -16.60 -5.30 -44.57
C GLN A 978 -15.15 -5.23 -44.06
N GLN A 979 -14.73 -4.10 -43.49
CA GLN A 979 -13.43 -3.96 -42.85
C GLN A 979 -13.25 -5.05 -41.78
N ARG A 980 -14.25 -5.26 -40.91
CA ARG A 980 -14.19 -6.28 -39.86
C ARG A 980 -14.02 -7.68 -40.45
N LYS A 981 -14.87 -8.08 -41.39
CA LYS A 981 -14.83 -9.41 -42.02
C LYS A 981 -13.46 -9.72 -42.64
N GLU A 982 -12.90 -8.77 -43.39
CA GLU A 982 -11.59 -8.93 -44.02
C GLU A 982 -10.45 -8.99 -42.99
N ILE A 983 -10.51 -8.14 -41.95
CA ILE A 983 -9.51 -8.13 -40.88
C ILE A 983 -9.53 -9.46 -40.11
N ASP A 984 -10.71 -9.98 -39.77
CA ASP A 984 -10.86 -11.23 -39.03
C ASP A 984 -10.35 -12.42 -39.85
N ALA A 985 -10.63 -12.46 -41.15
CA ALA A 985 -10.10 -13.49 -42.05
C ALA A 985 -8.56 -13.49 -42.11
N ILE A 986 -7.94 -12.31 -42.20
CA ILE A 986 -6.49 -12.18 -42.19
C ILE A 986 -5.92 -12.54 -40.80
N GLN A 987 -6.56 -12.10 -39.71
CA GLN A 987 -6.13 -12.38 -38.35
C GLN A 987 -6.20 -13.88 -38.04
N SER A 988 -7.26 -14.57 -38.47
CA SER A 988 -7.39 -16.03 -38.32
C SER A 988 -6.25 -16.75 -39.02
N ARG A 989 -5.89 -16.31 -40.23
CA ARG A 989 -4.73 -16.86 -40.96
C ARG A 989 -3.41 -16.61 -40.24
N ILE A 990 -3.23 -15.44 -39.60
CA ILE A 990 -2.06 -15.14 -38.78
C ILE A 990 -1.99 -16.11 -37.59
N ASN A 991 -3.09 -16.26 -36.84
CA ASN A 991 -3.15 -17.14 -35.67
C ASN A 991 -2.83 -18.58 -36.05
N ARG A 992 -3.42 -19.09 -37.14
CA ARG A 992 -3.17 -20.45 -37.65
C ARG A 992 -1.72 -20.67 -38.04
N LEU A 993 -1.08 -19.70 -38.73
CA LEU A 993 0.34 -19.80 -39.09
C LEU A 993 1.24 -19.83 -37.85
N GLN A 994 0.90 -19.06 -36.81
CA GLN A 994 1.63 -19.08 -35.55
C GLN A 994 1.46 -20.43 -34.83
N LYS A 995 0.22 -20.94 -34.69
CA LYS A 995 -0.11 -22.25 -34.09
C LYS A 995 0.68 -23.38 -34.76
N ILE A 996 0.54 -23.54 -36.07
CA ILE A 996 1.24 -24.60 -36.84
C ILE A 996 2.75 -24.49 -36.70
N THR A 997 3.30 -23.27 -36.71
CA THR A 997 4.74 -23.07 -36.60
C THR A 997 5.26 -23.47 -35.22
N VAL A 998 4.55 -23.07 -34.16
CA VAL A 998 4.86 -23.46 -32.78
C VAL A 998 4.78 -24.99 -32.65
N GLN A 999 3.66 -25.62 -32.99
CA GLN A 999 3.51 -27.08 -32.89
C GLN A 999 4.58 -27.84 -33.69
N SER A 1000 4.91 -27.38 -34.91
CA SER A 1000 5.94 -28.05 -35.73
C SER A 1000 7.37 -27.93 -35.20
N SER A 1001 7.62 -26.99 -34.29
CA SER A 1001 8.95 -26.75 -33.69
C SER A 1001 9.04 -27.22 -32.25
N ASP A 1002 7.95 -27.68 -31.64
CA ASP A 1002 7.83 -27.87 -30.19
C ASP A 1002 8.92 -28.75 -29.58
N LYS A 1003 9.14 -29.93 -30.17
CA LYS A 1003 10.18 -30.90 -29.77
C LYS A 1003 11.62 -30.39 -29.81
N ALA A 1004 11.89 -29.27 -30.47
CA ALA A 1004 13.24 -28.69 -30.50
C ALA A 1004 13.45 -27.60 -29.43
N PHE A 1005 12.38 -27.11 -28.82
CA PHE A 1005 12.41 -26.04 -27.81
C PHE A 1005 12.04 -26.52 -26.40
N ASN A 1006 11.51 -27.75 -26.30
CA ASN A 1006 11.33 -28.52 -25.07
C ASN A 1006 12.42 -29.58 -25.00
#